data_AF-A0A6L3GLK8-F1
#
_entry.id   AF-A0A6L3GLK8-F1
#
_cell.length_a   1.000
_cell.length_b   1.000
_cell.length_c   1.000
_cell.angle_alpha   90.00
_cell.angle_beta   90.00
_cell.angle_gamma   90.00
#
_symmetry.space_group_name_H-M   'P 1'
#
loop_
_entity.id
_entity.type
_entity.pdbx_description
1 polymer ?
#
loop_
_entity_poly.entity_id
_entity_poly.type
_entity_poly.pdbx_seq_one_letter_code
_entity_poly.pdbx_strand_id
1 'polypeptide(L)'
;MQIGQLPKGKMQYSTFSLWDTFRAWNPLMTLIDTALVNNMVNSYLDIYDASGELPIWPLSAAETGTMIGYHSVSVIADAYLKGIRGFDAEKALDAMKVSSEKNKKGADYYIKYGFIPSNIKKESISCLLEFAYDDWCIARMAQEMGKEDVYRKYIERSQNYINVFDGSTKFFRGKRMDGNWETSFNPFEVGRSYTEATAWQYRFSVPYDVNGMVQLFGGKEKFITALDSIFIADPNVHGDLADITGLIGQYAHGNEPSHHIAYLYDYVGQPWKTQEMTRHLLDEMYQPTPGGISGNEDCGQMSAWYILSGLGIYSVCPGSNEFALTTPLFEKAVLKLANGKRLTLLANDPKKNIYIHKVELNGKQIDTNFITYAQLMEGGELRFTLSDKPDKSRGISEEASPYSYTKEKVVSIPYVDRDLNLFMDKVTVALATTTEGAELRYTLDGTEPTEKSLLYDKPFKVDMTTQIKAKGFKEGFRPSRTLSITATKAELKASLPVHPSRNGTSYKYFEGTYQKVADIEKTPLLEVGVLPEPSIKEAKQKDHFGYIFSGLINVPEDGVYIFQTRSDDGSVLYIGNELVVNNDGSHAAIPATGYIALEKGFHPYILYYFEDYEGEHLSWFWKLPSAKELAPIPTSALFVK
;
A
#
# COMPACT_ATOMS: atom_id res chain seq x y z
N MET A 1 21.40 -3.57 26.16
CA MET A 1 22.29 -4.00 25.08
C MET A 1 23.28 -5.01 25.65
N GLN A 2 23.41 -6.19 25.04
CA GLN A 2 24.40 -7.20 25.42
C GLN A 2 25.40 -7.36 24.26
N ILE A 3 26.67 -7.60 24.58
CA ILE A 3 27.70 -7.86 23.58
C ILE A 3 27.74 -9.37 23.32
N GLY A 4 27.45 -9.79 22.09
CA GLY A 4 27.58 -11.17 21.64
C GLY A 4 28.88 -11.41 20.87
N GLN A 5 29.35 -12.66 20.85
CA GLN A 5 30.45 -13.08 19.98
C GLN A 5 29.95 -14.14 19.01
N LEU A 6 30.11 -13.91 17.71
CA LEU A 6 29.73 -14.86 16.68
C LEU A 6 30.71 -16.05 16.61
N PRO A 7 30.23 -17.25 16.27
CA PRO A 7 31.09 -18.36 15.89
C PRO A 7 32.08 -17.97 14.78
N LYS A 8 33.29 -18.54 14.84
CA LYS A 8 34.34 -18.29 13.84
C LYS A 8 33.81 -18.59 12.43
N GLY A 9 33.94 -17.62 11.52
CA GLY A 9 33.51 -17.73 10.13
C GLY A 9 32.07 -17.27 9.86
N LYS A 10 31.30 -16.90 10.88
CA LYS A 10 30.02 -16.19 10.71
C LYS A 10 30.24 -14.68 10.64
N MET A 11 29.42 -14.01 9.85
CA MET A 11 29.37 -12.56 9.71
C MET A 11 27.96 -12.08 10.08
N GLN A 12 27.87 -10.95 10.78
CA GLN A 12 26.60 -10.27 11.07
C GLN A 12 26.58 -8.94 10.33
N TYR A 13 25.45 -8.65 9.70
CA TYR A 13 25.16 -7.38 9.05
C TYR A 13 24.00 -6.67 9.78
N SER A 14 23.87 -5.37 9.54
CA SER A 14 22.76 -4.54 9.99
C SER A 14 22.54 -3.39 8.98
N THR A 15 21.64 -2.46 9.29
CA THR A 15 21.15 -1.42 8.36
C THR A 15 20.46 -2.08 7.18
N PHE A 16 19.40 -2.83 7.49
CA PHE A 16 18.59 -3.52 6.48
C PHE A 16 17.37 -2.67 6.13
N SER A 17 17.50 -1.88 5.06
CA SER A 17 16.43 -1.00 4.55
C SER A 17 15.40 -1.78 3.75
N LEU A 18 14.70 -2.73 4.38
CA LEU A 18 14.06 -3.84 3.67
C LEU A 18 12.83 -3.44 2.87
N TRP A 19 12.16 -2.33 3.21
CA TRP A 19 11.05 -1.80 2.39
C TRP A 19 11.51 -1.32 1.03
N ASP A 20 12.78 -0.89 0.94
CA ASP A 20 13.41 -0.38 -0.27
C ASP A 20 14.13 -1.52 -1.00
N THR A 21 15.08 -2.15 -0.30
CA THR A 21 16.11 -2.98 -0.94
C THR A 21 15.59 -4.30 -1.49
N PHE A 22 14.43 -4.79 -1.02
CA PHE A 22 13.86 -6.04 -1.54
C PHE A 22 13.57 -5.95 -3.05
N ARG A 23 13.31 -4.73 -3.56
CA ARG A 23 12.82 -4.45 -4.91
C ARG A 23 13.89 -4.64 -5.98
N ALA A 24 15.10 -4.11 -5.75
CA ALA A 24 16.19 -4.18 -6.74
C ALA A 24 17.56 -4.53 -6.15
N TRP A 25 17.92 -3.99 -4.98
CA TRP A 25 19.24 -4.21 -4.41
C TRP A 25 19.47 -5.68 -3.99
N ASN A 26 18.54 -6.27 -3.25
CA ASN A 26 18.61 -7.69 -2.89
C ASN A 26 18.59 -8.60 -4.14
N PRO A 27 17.69 -8.40 -5.14
CA PRO A 27 17.77 -9.11 -6.42
C PRO A 27 19.11 -9.00 -7.13
N LEU A 28 19.73 -7.81 -7.17
CA LEU A 28 21.06 -7.63 -7.75
C LEU A 28 22.11 -8.47 -7.00
N MET A 29 22.07 -8.48 -5.66
CA MET A 29 23.00 -9.29 -4.85
C MET A 29 22.86 -10.78 -5.14
N THR A 30 21.65 -11.28 -5.48
CA THR A 30 21.48 -12.71 -5.87
C THR A 30 22.29 -13.09 -7.12
N LEU A 31 22.57 -12.13 -8.02
CA LEU A 31 23.36 -12.37 -9.23
C LEU A 31 24.87 -12.33 -8.96
N ILE A 32 25.34 -11.49 -8.02
CA ILE A 32 26.76 -11.13 -7.92
C ILE A 32 27.44 -11.56 -6.62
N ASP A 33 26.71 -11.73 -5.51
CA ASP A 33 27.28 -12.08 -4.20
C ASP A 33 26.34 -12.93 -3.34
N THR A 34 26.26 -14.23 -3.64
CA THR A 34 25.44 -15.18 -2.89
C THR A 34 25.97 -15.46 -1.48
N ALA A 35 27.25 -15.18 -1.21
CA ALA A 35 27.82 -15.29 0.13
C ALA A 35 27.26 -14.18 1.04
N LEU A 36 27.21 -12.95 0.54
CA LEU A 36 26.57 -11.82 1.23
C LEU A 36 25.09 -12.11 1.47
N VAL A 37 24.35 -12.59 0.46
CA VAL A 37 22.93 -12.95 0.62
C VAL A 37 22.73 -13.95 1.76
N ASN A 38 23.51 -15.02 1.81
CA ASN A 38 23.43 -15.99 2.91
C ASN A 38 23.78 -15.37 4.27
N ASN A 39 24.79 -14.51 4.35
CA ASN A 39 25.16 -13.84 5.60
C ASN A 39 24.06 -12.90 6.09
N MET A 40 23.39 -12.17 5.18
CA MET A 40 22.25 -11.31 5.53
C MET A 40 21.07 -12.14 6.05
N VAL A 41 20.69 -13.23 5.35
CA VAL A 41 19.59 -14.08 5.82
C VAL A 41 19.91 -14.71 7.18
N ASN A 42 21.13 -15.20 7.40
CA ASN A 42 21.54 -15.67 8.73
C ASN A 42 21.47 -14.55 9.78
N SER A 43 21.84 -13.31 9.42
CA SER A 43 21.69 -12.15 10.32
C SER A 43 20.23 -11.89 10.68
N TYR A 44 19.28 -12.05 9.74
CA TYR A 44 17.85 -11.94 10.00
C TYR A 44 17.37 -13.00 11.00
N LEU A 45 17.86 -14.24 10.85
CA LEU A 45 17.51 -15.34 11.76
C LEU A 45 18.11 -15.15 13.16
N ASP A 46 19.30 -14.56 13.27
CA ASP A 46 19.92 -14.22 14.55
C ASP A 46 19.17 -13.07 15.23
N ILE A 47 18.68 -12.07 14.46
CA ILE A 47 17.78 -11.02 14.97
C ILE A 47 16.47 -11.65 15.45
N TYR A 48 15.87 -12.53 14.67
CA TYR A 48 14.64 -13.23 15.04
C TYR A 48 14.78 -14.04 16.35
N ASP A 49 15.91 -14.73 16.57
CA ASP A 49 16.15 -15.42 17.85
C ASP A 49 16.18 -14.46 19.03
N ALA A 50 16.69 -13.24 18.83
CA ALA A 50 16.84 -12.24 19.88
C ALA A 50 15.56 -11.44 20.16
N SER A 51 14.78 -11.12 19.12
CA SER A 51 13.60 -10.24 19.21
C SER A 51 12.26 -10.99 19.16
N GLY A 52 12.24 -12.19 18.57
CA GLY A 52 11.03 -12.96 18.28
C GLY A 52 10.25 -12.53 17.03
N GLU A 53 10.83 -11.64 16.20
CA GLU A 53 10.30 -11.14 14.93
C GLU A 53 11.44 -10.86 13.94
N LEU A 54 11.27 -11.18 12.66
CA LEU A 54 12.25 -10.86 11.62
C LEU A 54 12.43 -9.33 11.50
N PRO A 55 13.61 -8.86 11.07
CA PRO A 55 13.86 -7.43 10.93
C PRO A 55 12.90 -6.78 9.94
N ILE A 56 12.52 -5.54 10.25
CA ILE A 56 11.81 -4.63 9.33
C ILE A 56 12.80 -3.56 8.85
N TRP A 57 13.40 -2.78 9.76
CA TRP A 57 14.43 -1.80 9.44
C TRP A 57 15.38 -1.59 10.62
N PRO A 58 16.26 -2.58 10.89
CA PRO A 58 17.24 -2.43 11.95
C PRO A 58 18.31 -1.42 11.54
N LEU A 59 18.49 -0.39 12.37
CA LEU A 59 19.59 0.56 12.28
C LEU A 59 20.64 0.21 13.33
N SER A 60 21.81 -0.27 12.87
CA SER A 60 22.89 -0.71 13.75
C SER A 60 22.43 -1.80 14.75
N ALA A 61 22.29 -1.50 16.03
CA ALA A 61 21.99 -2.51 17.06
C ALA A 61 20.50 -2.56 17.46
N ALA A 62 19.63 -1.77 16.82
CA ALA A 62 18.22 -1.66 17.21
C ALA A 62 17.27 -1.71 16.00
N GLU A 63 16.11 -2.35 16.20
CA GLU A 63 14.98 -2.26 15.28
C GLU A 63 14.30 -0.88 15.44
N THR A 64 14.03 -0.20 14.33
CA THR A 64 13.32 1.09 14.35
C THR A 64 11.82 0.93 14.09
N GLY A 65 11.39 -0.16 13.43
CA GLY A 65 10.00 -0.38 13.03
C GLY A 65 9.54 0.48 11.83
N THR A 66 10.47 1.23 11.25
CA THR A 66 10.44 1.78 9.88
C THR A 66 10.48 0.60 8.90
N MET A 67 9.98 0.62 7.66
CA MET A 67 8.77 1.31 7.22
C MET A 67 7.53 0.44 7.50
N ILE A 68 6.91 -0.13 6.47
CA ILE A 68 5.77 -1.05 6.52
C ILE A 68 6.16 -2.42 5.94
N GLY A 69 5.20 -3.34 5.83
CA GLY A 69 5.46 -4.68 5.30
C GLY A 69 6.21 -5.59 6.28
N TYR A 70 6.62 -6.76 5.79
CA TYR A 70 7.54 -7.67 6.46
C TYR A 70 8.51 -8.27 5.45
N HIS A 71 9.11 -7.41 4.63
CA HIS A 71 9.86 -7.74 3.40
C HIS A 71 11.15 -8.56 3.57
N SER A 72 11.61 -8.79 4.81
CA SER A 72 12.61 -9.83 5.07
C SER A 72 12.17 -11.19 4.51
N VAL A 73 10.86 -11.48 4.49
CA VAL A 73 10.32 -12.71 3.89
C VAL A 73 10.51 -12.76 2.37
N SER A 74 10.42 -11.63 1.66
CA SER A 74 10.70 -11.56 0.22
C SER A 74 12.15 -11.92 -0.07
N VAL A 75 13.09 -11.31 0.67
CA VAL A 75 14.54 -11.57 0.50
C VAL A 75 14.88 -13.04 0.79
N ILE A 76 14.30 -13.62 1.83
CA ILE A 76 14.49 -15.03 2.18
C ILE A 76 13.93 -15.95 1.09
N ALA A 77 12.69 -15.72 0.66
CA ALA A 77 12.03 -16.55 -0.36
C ALA A 77 12.75 -16.46 -1.71
N ASP A 78 13.12 -15.26 -2.15
CA ASP A 78 13.85 -15.03 -3.38
C ASP A 78 15.21 -15.74 -3.38
N ALA A 79 15.96 -15.68 -2.27
CA ALA A 79 17.19 -16.44 -2.11
C ALA A 79 16.94 -17.96 -2.20
N TYR A 80 15.97 -18.48 -1.45
CA TYR A 80 15.66 -19.91 -1.39
C TYR A 80 15.25 -20.48 -2.74
N LEU A 81 14.37 -19.77 -3.47
CA LEU A 81 13.85 -20.14 -4.78
C LEU A 81 14.91 -20.06 -5.89
N LYS A 82 15.94 -19.23 -5.71
CA LYS A 82 17.13 -19.15 -6.58
C LYS A 82 18.22 -20.18 -6.24
N GLY A 83 17.98 -21.05 -5.24
CA GLY A 83 18.92 -22.07 -4.79
C GLY A 83 20.03 -21.54 -3.86
N ILE A 84 19.90 -20.32 -3.36
CA ILE A 84 20.80 -19.72 -2.37
C ILE A 84 20.29 -20.15 -0.99
N ARG A 85 20.76 -21.31 -0.51
CA ARG A 85 20.21 -22.02 0.67
C ARG A 85 21.23 -22.22 1.80
N GLY A 86 22.16 -21.29 1.98
CA GLY A 86 23.22 -21.33 3.00
C GLY A 86 22.76 -20.91 4.40
N PHE A 87 21.49 -21.16 4.72
CA PHE A 87 20.82 -20.83 5.98
C PHE A 87 19.83 -21.95 6.33
N ASP A 88 19.34 -21.97 7.57
CA ASP A 88 18.34 -22.95 8.03
C ASP A 88 16.95 -22.61 7.43
N ALA A 89 16.54 -23.37 6.42
CA ALA A 89 15.31 -23.12 5.68
C ALA A 89 14.03 -23.42 6.49
N GLU A 90 14.04 -24.41 7.38
CA GLU A 90 12.88 -24.72 8.23
C GLU A 90 12.70 -23.62 9.27
N LYS A 91 13.79 -23.23 9.94
CA LYS A 91 13.79 -22.08 10.85
C LYS A 91 13.35 -20.79 10.15
N ALA A 92 13.84 -20.56 8.93
CA ALA A 92 13.48 -19.40 8.15
C ALA A 92 11.97 -19.36 7.84
N LEU A 93 11.38 -20.47 7.36
CA LEU A 93 9.94 -20.54 7.12
C LEU A 93 9.13 -20.33 8.42
N ASP A 94 9.58 -20.88 9.54
CA ASP A 94 8.95 -20.64 10.84
C ASP A 94 9.02 -19.17 11.27
N ALA A 95 10.18 -18.52 11.11
CA ALA A 95 10.37 -17.11 11.41
C ALA A 95 9.49 -16.21 10.51
N MET A 96 9.39 -16.53 9.22
CA MET A 96 8.52 -15.81 8.27
C MET A 96 7.05 -15.89 8.71
N LYS A 97 6.58 -17.08 9.11
CA LYS A 97 5.20 -17.25 9.59
C LYS A 97 4.93 -16.41 10.83
N VAL A 98 5.78 -16.55 11.85
CA VAL A 98 5.63 -15.83 13.13
C VAL A 98 5.63 -14.32 12.93
N SER A 99 6.53 -13.81 12.09
CA SER A 99 6.65 -12.37 11.84
C SER A 99 5.43 -11.82 11.10
N SER A 100 4.93 -12.55 10.09
CA SER A 100 3.72 -12.16 9.35
C SER A 100 2.45 -12.06 10.22
N GLU A 101 2.42 -12.75 11.37
CA GLU A 101 1.26 -12.76 12.28
C GLU A 101 1.39 -11.79 13.44
N LYS A 102 2.61 -11.39 13.81
CA LYS A 102 2.88 -10.46 14.92
C LYS A 102 2.96 -9.00 14.51
N ASN A 103 3.20 -8.72 13.23
CA ASN A 103 3.45 -7.38 12.74
C ASN A 103 2.36 -6.38 13.17
N LYS A 104 2.78 -5.31 13.86
CA LYS A 104 1.88 -4.34 14.50
C LYS A 104 1.27 -3.31 13.54
N LYS A 105 1.61 -3.35 12.25
CA LYS A 105 1.10 -2.46 11.19
C LYS A 105 -0.24 -2.95 10.61
N GLY A 106 -0.98 -3.80 11.35
CA GLY A 106 -2.36 -4.21 11.00
C GLY A 106 -2.53 -5.67 10.60
N ALA A 107 -1.54 -6.54 10.87
CA ALA A 107 -1.64 -7.97 10.54
C ALA A 107 -2.83 -8.66 11.22
N ASP A 108 -3.18 -8.25 12.45
CA ASP A 108 -4.36 -8.73 13.18
C ASP A 108 -5.67 -8.50 12.42
N TYR A 109 -5.86 -7.30 11.86
CA TYR A 109 -7.03 -6.99 11.03
C TYR A 109 -6.97 -7.68 9.68
N TYR A 110 -5.80 -7.64 9.02
CA TYR A 110 -5.57 -8.27 7.73
C TYR A 110 -5.89 -9.77 7.75
N ILE A 111 -5.43 -10.49 8.78
CA ILE A 111 -5.68 -11.93 8.96
C ILE A 111 -7.14 -12.20 9.29
N LYS A 112 -7.73 -11.41 10.18
CA LYS A 112 -9.08 -11.67 10.70
C LYS A 112 -10.19 -11.29 9.71
N TYR A 113 -10.02 -10.19 8.99
CA TYR A 113 -11.06 -9.59 8.15
C TYR A 113 -10.73 -9.62 6.66
N GLY A 114 -9.49 -9.99 6.28
CA GLY A 114 -9.02 -9.95 4.90
C GLY A 114 -8.73 -8.53 4.39
N PHE A 115 -8.80 -7.51 5.26
CA PHE A 115 -8.39 -6.14 4.98
C PHE A 115 -8.04 -5.38 6.27
N ILE A 116 -7.39 -4.23 6.14
CA ILE A 116 -7.04 -3.33 7.25
C ILE A 116 -8.03 -2.14 7.22
N PRO A 117 -8.86 -1.94 8.26
CA PRO A 117 -9.81 -0.83 8.27
C PRO A 117 -9.12 0.55 8.35
N SER A 118 -9.33 1.39 7.34
CA SER A 118 -8.71 2.73 7.23
C SER A 118 -9.10 3.69 8.37
N ASN A 119 -10.32 3.54 8.89
CA ASN A 119 -10.81 4.32 10.03
C ASN A 119 -10.27 3.83 11.39
N ILE A 120 -9.46 2.77 11.41
CA ILE A 120 -8.82 2.22 12.62
C ILE A 120 -7.31 2.33 12.54
N LYS A 121 -6.70 2.00 11.39
CA LYS A 121 -5.26 2.00 11.17
C LYS A 121 -4.89 2.83 9.95
N LYS A 122 -3.87 3.68 10.10
CA LYS A 122 -3.22 4.36 8.98
C LYS A 122 -2.46 3.39 8.07
N GLU A 123 -2.06 3.86 6.90
CA GLU A 123 -1.27 3.14 5.89
C GLU A 123 -1.95 1.83 5.45
N SER A 124 -3.28 1.76 5.62
CA SER A 124 -4.07 0.54 5.51
C SER A 124 -3.97 -0.14 4.15
N ILE A 125 -3.85 0.65 3.07
CA ILE A 125 -3.77 0.12 1.70
C ILE A 125 -2.37 -0.32 1.37
N SER A 126 -1.37 0.52 1.66
CA SER A 126 0.04 0.19 1.44
C SER A 126 0.44 -1.08 2.20
N CYS A 127 0.13 -1.15 3.50
CA CYS A 127 0.39 -2.34 4.31
C CYS A 127 -0.31 -3.59 3.73
N LEU A 128 -1.58 -3.49 3.36
CA LEU A 128 -2.32 -4.65 2.85
C LEU A 128 -1.78 -5.17 1.53
N LEU A 129 -1.47 -4.27 0.58
CA LEU A 129 -0.95 -4.65 -0.74
C LEU A 129 0.42 -5.32 -0.61
N GLU A 130 1.26 -4.80 0.27
CA GLU A 130 2.61 -5.33 0.52
C GLU A 130 2.59 -6.62 1.34
N PHE A 131 1.71 -6.75 2.35
CA PHE A 131 1.46 -8.02 3.06
C PHE A 131 0.98 -9.11 2.11
N ALA A 132 0.16 -8.76 1.11
CA ALA A 132 -0.32 -9.71 0.14
C ALA A 132 0.81 -10.24 -0.77
N TYR A 133 1.78 -9.40 -1.14
CA TYR A 133 3.00 -9.82 -1.83
C TYR A 133 3.89 -10.69 -0.92
N ASP A 134 4.16 -10.24 0.30
CA ASP A 134 4.99 -10.96 1.26
C ASP A 134 4.41 -12.35 1.61
N ASP A 135 3.08 -12.46 1.68
CA ASP A 135 2.38 -13.74 1.84
C ASP A 135 2.55 -14.65 0.63
N TRP A 136 2.53 -14.09 -0.58
CA TRP A 136 2.84 -14.87 -1.79
C TRP A 136 4.29 -15.39 -1.72
N CYS A 137 5.26 -14.62 -1.24
CA CYS A 137 6.64 -15.09 -1.03
C CYS A 137 6.69 -16.28 -0.06
N ILE A 138 5.99 -16.20 1.08
CA ILE A 138 5.89 -17.30 2.06
C ILE A 138 5.26 -18.54 1.40
N ALA A 139 4.16 -18.35 0.66
CA ALA A 139 3.47 -19.42 -0.04
C ALA A 139 4.39 -20.12 -1.05
N ARG A 140 5.15 -19.36 -1.85
CA ARG A 140 6.08 -19.90 -2.85
C ARG A 140 7.21 -20.72 -2.23
N MET A 141 7.80 -20.23 -1.15
CA MET A 141 8.82 -20.98 -0.41
C MET A 141 8.24 -22.26 0.22
N ALA A 142 7.08 -22.16 0.86
CA ALA A 142 6.38 -23.31 1.44
C ALA A 142 6.05 -24.38 0.38
N GLN A 143 5.62 -23.97 -0.82
CA GLN A 143 5.35 -24.87 -1.94
C GLN A 143 6.61 -25.63 -2.36
N GLU A 144 7.74 -24.94 -2.54
CA GLU A 144 9.03 -25.55 -2.88
C GLU A 144 9.55 -26.49 -1.77
N MET A 145 9.17 -26.24 -0.52
CA MET A 145 9.48 -27.10 0.64
C MET A 145 8.49 -28.25 0.84
N GLY A 146 7.42 -28.34 0.03
CA GLY A 146 6.37 -29.36 0.19
C GLY A 146 5.47 -29.18 1.42
N LYS A 147 5.37 -27.96 1.97
CA LYS A 147 4.54 -27.60 3.13
C LYS A 147 3.16 -27.11 2.66
N GLU A 148 2.34 -28.05 2.22
CA GLU A 148 1.06 -27.77 1.51
C GLU A 148 0.05 -26.97 2.34
N ASP A 149 -0.03 -27.22 3.66
CA ASP A 149 -0.89 -26.49 4.59
C ASP A 149 -0.50 -25.02 4.72
N VAL A 150 0.81 -24.75 4.83
CA VAL A 150 1.37 -23.40 4.83
C VAL A 150 1.13 -22.73 3.48
N TYR A 151 1.42 -23.42 2.37
CA TYR A 151 1.17 -22.90 1.02
C TYR A 151 -0.29 -22.45 0.84
N ARG A 152 -1.26 -23.31 1.16
CA ARG A 152 -2.69 -23.00 1.01
C ARG A 152 -3.12 -21.80 1.82
N LYS A 153 -2.70 -21.72 3.09
CA LYS A 153 -3.02 -20.60 3.97
C LYS A 153 -2.52 -19.27 3.40
N TYR A 154 -1.27 -19.22 3.00
CA TYR A 154 -0.63 -17.98 2.57
C TYR A 154 -1.02 -17.58 1.14
N ILE A 155 -1.27 -18.52 0.24
CA ILE A 155 -1.73 -18.19 -1.13
C ILE A 155 -3.20 -17.74 -1.17
N GLU A 156 -4.02 -18.16 -0.20
CA GLU A 156 -5.37 -17.61 -0.03
C GLU A 156 -5.31 -16.18 0.53
N ARG A 157 -4.41 -15.94 1.50
CA ARG A 157 -4.22 -14.64 2.14
C ARG A 157 -3.60 -13.62 1.18
N SER A 158 -2.67 -14.04 0.31
CA SER A 158 -2.13 -13.20 -0.76
C SER A 158 -3.18 -12.66 -1.74
N GLN A 159 -4.41 -13.19 -1.77
CA GLN A 159 -5.47 -12.64 -2.62
C GLN A 159 -6.27 -11.51 -1.94
N ASN A 160 -5.89 -11.08 -0.74
CA ASN A 160 -6.59 -10.04 0.02
C ASN A 160 -6.59 -8.64 -0.63
N TYR A 161 -5.64 -8.34 -1.54
CA TYR A 161 -5.64 -7.10 -2.33
C TYR A 161 -6.97 -6.84 -3.06
N ILE A 162 -7.67 -7.91 -3.47
CA ILE A 162 -8.98 -7.85 -4.13
C ILE A 162 -10.03 -7.16 -3.24
N ASN A 163 -9.94 -7.32 -1.91
CA ASN A 163 -10.95 -6.85 -0.97
C ASN A 163 -11.00 -5.32 -0.83
N VAL A 164 -9.92 -4.64 -1.25
CA VAL A 164 -9.78 -3.17 -1.19
C VAL A 164 -9.70 -2.52 -2.57
N PHE A 165 -9.93 -3.28 -3.64
CA PHE A 165 -10.11 -2.70 -4.97
C PHE A 165 -11.54 -2.19 -5.16
N ASP A 166 -11.69 -0.90 -5.44
CA ASP A 166 -12.97 -0.30 -5.77
C ASP A 166 -13.12 -0.17 -7.29
N GLY A 167 -14.00 -0.99 -7.87
CA GLY A 167 -14.24 -0.99 -9.31
C GLY A 167 -14.90 0.27 -9.86
N SER A 168 -15.51 1.13 -9.02
CA SER A 168 -16.12 2.39 -9.46
C SER A 168 -15.06 3.45 -9.81
N THR A 169 -13.98 3.49 -9.03
CA THR A 169 -12.84 4.40 -9.23
C THR A 169 -11.66 3.75 -9.94
N LYS A 170 -11.57 2.42 -9.89
CA LYS A 170 -10.44 1.60 -10.36
C LYS A 170 -9.14 1.94 -9.64
N PHE A 171 -9.24 2.07 -8.32
CA PHE A 171 -8.14 2.25 -7.38
C PHE A 171 -8.28 1.29 -6.20
N PHE A 172 -7.16 0.99 -5.54
CA PHE A 172 -7.19 0.42 -4.20
C PHE A 172 -7.49 1.54 -3.20
N ARG A 173 -8.58 1.43 -2.45
CA ARG A 173 -9.12 2.51 -1.61
C ARG A 173 -9.27 2.09 -0.16
N GLY A 174 -9.01 3.03 0.75
CA GLY A 174 -9.30 2.90 2.17
C GLY A 174 -10.72 2.38 2.39
N LYS A 175 -10.81 1.25 3.09
CA LYS A 175 -12.06 0.55 3.37
C LYS A 175 -12.29 0.55 4.87
N ARG A 176 -13.46 0.97 5.31
CA ARG A 176 -13.84 1.02 6.71
C ARG A 176 -14.25 -0.34 7.23
N MET A 177 -14.31 -0.47 8.55
CA MET A 177 -14.72 -1.69 9.24
C MET A 177 -16.15 -2.16 8.85
N ASP A 178 -17.02 -1.23 8.45
CA ASP A 178 -18.38 -1.51 7.97
C ASP A 178 -18.41 -2.05 6.52
N GLY A 179 -17.27 -2.13 5.84
CA GLY A 179 -17.11 -2.57 4.45
C GLY A 179 -17.34 -1.49 3.40
N ASN A 180 -17.71 -0.26 3.78
CA ASN A 180 -17.82 0.88 2.88
C ASN A 180 -16.45 1.53 2.65
N TRP A 181 -16.36 2.33 1.59
CA TRP A 181 -15.15 3.06 1.22
C TRP A 181 -15.05 4.41 1.94
N GLU A 182 -13.84 4.87 2.24
CA GLU A 182 -13.63 6.25 2.71
C GLU A 182 -14.15 7.27 1.69
N THR A 183 -14.85 8.31 2.17
CA THR A 183 -15.39 9.38 1.33
C THR A 183 -15.10 10.77 1.93
N SER A 184 -14.86 11.80 1.12
CA SER A 184 -14.63 11.80 -0.34
C SER A 184 -13.28 11.18 -0.72
N PHE A 185 -13.16 10.65 -1.95
CA PHE A 185 -11.90 10.09 -2.46
C PHE A 185 -11.27 11.02 -3.50
N ASN A 186 -10.07 11.49 -3.21
CA ASN A 186 -9.23 12.22 -4.15
C ASN A 186 -7.94 11.41 -4.39
N PRO A 187 -7.71 10.87 -5.59
CA PRO A 187 -6.53 10.04 -5.86
C PRO A 187 -5.21 10.84 -5.89
N PHE A 188 -5.26 12.17 -5.97
CA PHE A 188 -4.10 13.07 -6.01
C PHE A 188 -3.64 13.53 -4.63
N GLU A 189 -4.37 13.19 -3.57
CA GLU A 189 -4.10 13.67 -2.21
C GLU A 189 -3.22 12.68 -1.44
N VAL A 190 -2.21 13.21 -0.76
CA VAL A 190 -1.48 12.48 0.28
C VAL A 190 -2.46 12.23 1.42
N GLY A 191 -2.74 10.95 1.68
CA GLY A 191 -3.81 10.58 2.58
C GLY A 191 -3.42 9.46 3.53
N ARG A 192 -4.23 9.29 4.57
CA ARG A 192 -4.04 8.32 5.66
C ARG A 192 -3.86 6.87 5.21
N SER A 193 -4.31 6.50 4.01
CA SER A 193 -4.33 5.10 3.55
C SER A 193 -3.02 4.63 2.92
N TYR A 194 -2.13 5.54 2.54
CA TYR A 194 -0.96 5.23 1.73
C TYR A 194 0.34 5.69 2.42
N THR A 195 1.36 4.84 2.42
CA THR A 195 2.71 5.16 2.92
C THR A 195 3.47 5.91 1.85
N GLU A 196 3.92 7.13 2.18
CA GLU A 196 4.74 8.00 1.32
C GLU A 196 4.22 8.19 -0.12
N ALA A 197 2.91 8.09 -0.32
CA ALA A 197 2.32 8.02 -1.64
C ALA A 197 0.90 8.57 -1.66
N THR A 198 0.39 8.77 -2.87
CA THR A 198 -1.04 8.91 -3.15
C THR A 198 -1.62 7.57 -3.63
N ALA A 199 -2.93 7.56 -3.93
CA ALA A 199 -3.56 6.41 -4.53
C ALA A 199 -2.96 6.02 -5.89
N TRP A 200 -2.32 6.96 -6.61
CA TRP A 200 -1.72 6.70 -7.91
C TRP A 200 -0.51 5.77 -7.85
N GLN A 201 0.43 6.00 -6.94
CA GLN A 201 1.66 5.20 -6.88
C GLN A 201 1.38 3.78 -6.39
N TYR A 202 0.40 3.58 -5.51
CA TYR A 202 -0.04 2.23 -5.07
C TYR A 202 -1.04 1.54 -6.01
N ARG A 203 -1.51 2.21 -7.06
CA ARG A 203 -2.55 1.70 -7.96
C ARG A 203 -2.18 0.37 -8.64
N PHE A 204 -0.89 0.09 -8.75
CA PHE A 204 -0.35 -1.07 -9.45
C PHE A 204 0.54 -1.97 -8.58
N SER A 205 0.43 -1.89 -7.25
CA SER A 205 1.29 -2.62 -6.30
C SER A 205 0.86 -4.06 -6.04
N VAL A 206 0.69 -4.86 -7.11
CA VAL A 206 0.42 -6.31 -7.05
C VAL A 206 1.35 -7.05 -8.02
N PRO A 207 2.68 -6.99 -7.81
CA PRO A 207 3.66 -7.45 -8.81
C PRO A 207 3.64 -8.97 -9.05
N TYR A 208 3.14 -9.76 -8.08
CA TYR A 208 3.01 -11.21 -8.20
C TYR A 208 1.73 -11.66 -8.92
N ASP A 209 0.75 -10.77 -9.12
CA ASP A 209 -0.52 -11.10 -9.77
C ASP A 209 -1.08 -10.01 -10.68
N VAL A 210 -0.26 -9.58 -11.64
CA VAL A 210 -0.64 -8.57 -12.64
C VAL A 210 -1.87 -9.01 -13.46
N ASN A 211 -2.00 -10.30 -13.80
CA ASN A 211 -3.18 -10.82 -14.49
C ASN A 211 -4.45 -10.69 -13.63
N GLY A 212 -4.37 -11.01 -12.33
CA GLY A 212 -5.49 -10.78 -11.41
C GLY A 212 -5.89 -9.31 -11.36
N MET A 213 -4.90 -8.41 -11.36
CA MET A 213 -5.13 -6.97 -11.45
C MET A 213 -5.76 -6.56 -12.80
N VAL A 214 -5.32 -7.12 -13.93
CA VAL A 214 -5.95 -6.90 -15.25
C VAL A 214 -7.45 -7.27 -15.22
N GLN A 215 -7.83 -8.36 -14.55
CA GLN A 215 -9.25 -8.73 -14.40
C GLN A 215 -10.02 -7.69 -13.56
N LEU A 216 -9.43 -7.19 -12.47
CA LEU A 216 -10.02 -6.15 -11.63
C LEU A 216 -10.32 -4.85 -12.42
N PHE A 217 -9.43 -4.45 -13.34
CA PHE A 217 -9.63 -3.25 -14.15
C PHE A 217 -10.69 -3.41 -15.26
N GLY A 218 -11.18 -4.62 -15.49
CA GLY A 218 -12.14 -4.97 -16.54
C GLY A 218 -11.48 -5.45 -17.83
N GLY A 219 -10.26 -5.98 -17.76
CA GLY A 219 -9.54 -6.59 -18.88
C GLY A 219 -8.38 -5.75 -19.42
N LYS A 220 -7.63 -6.36 -20.35
CA LYS A 220 -6.33 -5.90 -20.86
C LYS A 220 -6.35 -4.45 -21.35
N GLU A 221 -7.29 -4.08 -22.22
CA GLU A 221 -7.37 -2.72 -22.78
C GLU A 221 -7.65 -1.64 -21.72
N LYS A 222 -8.50 -1.96 -20.74
CA LYS A 222 -8.81 -1.04 -19.63
C LYS A 222 -7.62 -0.88 -18.69
N PHE A 223 -6.85 -1.95 -18.50
CA PHE A 223 -5.62 -1.91 -17.72
C PHE A 223 -4.51 -1.12 -18.43
N ILE A 224 -4.31 -1.31 -19.74
CA ILE A 224 -3.37 -0.51 -20.54
C ILE A 224 -3.72 0.98 -20.47
N THR A 225 -5.00 1.33 -20.60
CA THR A 225 -5.46 2.72 -20.46
C THR A 225 -5.14 3.27 -19.07
N ALA A 226 -5.28 2.45 -18.02
CA ALA A 226 -4.93 2.86 -16.66
C ALA A 226 -3.41 3.04 -16.49
N LEU A 227 -2.59 2.14 -17.04
CA LEU A 227 -1.13 2.29 -17.05
C LEU A 227 -0.70 3.55 -17.81
N ASP A 228 -1.26 3.82 -18.99
CA ASP A 228 -0.95 5.05 -19.73
C ASP A 228 -1.28 6.29 -18.89
N SER A 229 -2.39 6.25 -18.13
CA SER A 229 -2.87 7.41 -17.38
C SER A 229 -1.93 7.87 -16.26
N ILE A 230 -1.13 7.00 -15.64
CA ILE A 230 -0.24 7.42 -14.55
C ILE A 230 0.86 8.38 -15.06
N PHE A 231 1.36 8.17 -16.26
CA PHE A 231 2.43 8.99 -16.85
C PHE A 231 1.93 10.29 -17.48
N ILE A 232 0.61 10.48 -17.59
CA ILE A 232 -0.05 11.61 -18.29
C ILE A 232 -0.90 12.45 -17.33
N ALA A 233 -1.34 11.88 -16.21
CA ALA A 233 -2.15 12.58 -15.21
C ALA A 233 -1.45 13.86 -14.70
N ASP A 234 -2.26 14.81 -14.20
CA ASP A 234 -1.75 16.04 -13.59
C ASP A 234 -0.66 15.71 -12.56
N PRO A 235 0.58 16.24 -12.69
CA PRO A 235 1.65 15.94 -11.76
C PRO A 235 1.48 16.60 -10.39
N ASN A 236 0.53 17.54 -10.23
CA ASN A 236 0.30 18.18 -8.94
C ASN A 236 -0.21 17.17 -7.90
N VAL A 237 0.58 17.01 -6.84
CA VAL A 237 0.21 16.24 -5.65
C VAL A 237 -0.38 17.20 -4.62
N HIS A 238 -1.51 16.84 -4.03
CA HIS A 238 -2.18 17.66 -3.02
C HIS A 238 -1.75 17.19 -1.62
N GLY A 239 -1.14 18.08 -0.85
CA GLY A 239 -0.59 17.78 0.48
C GLY A 239 0.93 17.91 0.51
N ASP A 240 1.48 17.94 1.72
CA ASP A 240 2.91 18.15 1.94
C ASP A 240 3.57 16.80 2.28
N LEU A 241 4.39 16.29 1.36
CA LEU A 241 5.21 15.10 1.59
C LEU A 241 6.50 15.22 0.77
N ALA A 242 7.64 15.21 1.45
CA ALA A 242 8.95 15.46 0.83
C ALA A 242 9.41 14.35 -0.12
N ASP A 243 8.92 13.13 0.08
CA ASP A 243 9.44 11.94 -0.60
C ASP A 243 8.75 11.64 -1.94
N ILE A 244 7.73 12.40 -2.33
CA ILE A 244 7.14 12.27 -3.67
C ILE A 244 7.86 13.21 -4.65
N THR A 245 8.94 12.71 -5.24
CA THR A 245 9.81 13.44 -6.17
C THR A 245 10.06 12.67 -7.47
N GLY A 246 10.71 13.31 -8.45
CA GLY A 246 11.00 12.69 -9.76
C GLY A 246 9.74 12.35 -10.56
N LEU A 247 8.83 13.32 -10.70
CA LEU A 247 7.50 13.10 -11.26
C LEU A 247 7.46 13.09 -12.81
N ILE A 248 6.86 12.04 -13.38
CA ILE A 248 6.35 12.01 -14.76
C ILE A 248 4.84 11.73 -14.68
N GLY A 249 4.04 12.79 -14.83
CA GLY A 249 2.64 12.75 -14.40
C GLY A 249 2.57 12.40 -12.92
N GLN A 250 1.86 11.32 -12.58
CA GLN A 250 1.76 10.76 -11.23
C GLN A 250 2.74 9.59 -10.98
N TYR A 251 3.62 9.24 -11.92
CA TYR A 251 4.72 8.33 -11.61
C TYR A 251 5.78 9.09 -10.81
N ALA A 252 6.23 8.58 -9.65
CA ALA A 252 7.24 9.23 -8.82
C ALA A 252 8.50 8.36 -8.75
N HIS A 253 9.56 8.73 -9.48
CA HIS A 253 10.79 7.93 -9.51
C HIS A 253 11.63 8.06 -8.24
N GLY A 254 11.50 9.15 -7.49
CA GLY A 254 12.23 9.34 -6.24
C GLY A 254 11.72 8.51 -5.08
N ASN A 255 10.74 7.62 -5.31
CA ASN A 255 10.13 6.78 -4.29
C ASN A 255 9.78 5.37 -4.81
N GLU A 256 10.02 4.40 -3.94
CA GLU A 256 9.96 2.95 -4.07
C GLU A 256 8.68 2.35 -4.66
N PRO A 257 7.46 2.84 -4.33
CA PRO A 257 6.22 2.23 -4.83
C PRO A 257 6.08 2.30 -6.36
N SER A 258 6.78 3.22 -7.03
CA SER A 258 6.69 3.38 -8.49
C SER A 258 7.66 2.52 -9.28
N HIS A 259 8.74 2.02 -8.67
CA HIS A 259 9.91 1.46 -9.36
C HIS A 259 9.60 0.34 -10.37
N HIS A 260 8.53 -0.43 -10.17
CA HIS A 260 8.13 -1.54 -11.05
C HIS A 260 7.11 -1.17 -12.14
N ILE A 261 6.46 0.00 -12.06
CA ILE A 261 5.26 0.31 -12.86
C ILE A 261 5.57 0.34 -14.37
N ALA A 262 6.71 0.90 -14.78
CA ALA A 262 7.09 1.00 -16.20
C ALA A 262 7.23 -0.38 -16.88
N TYR A 263 7.53 -1.43 -16.13
CA TYR A 263 7.68 -2.80 -16.64
C TYR A 263 6.35 -3.52 -16.81
N LEU A 264 5.24 -2.98 -16.30
CA LEU A 264 3.95 -3.64 -16.37
C LEU A 264 3.40 -3.73 -17.80
N TYR A 265 3.93 -2.95 -18.76
CA TYR A 265 3.59 -3.13 -20.17
C TYR A 265 4.06 -4.47 -20.74
N ASP A 266 5.11 -5.09 -20.18
CA ASP A 266 5.59 -6.42 -20.58
C ASP A 266 4.56 -7.52 -20.30
N TYR A 267 3.74 -7.34 -19.27
CA TYR A 267 2.69 -8.26 -18.83
C TYR A 267 1.42 -8.16 -19.67
N VAL A 268 1.27 -7.07 -20.42
CA VAL A 268 0.11 -6.81 -21.28
C VAL A 268 0.50 -6.69 -22.74
N GLY A 269 1.61 -7.33 -23.14
CA GLY A 269 2.01 -7.46 -24.53
C GLY A 269 2.23 -6.12 -25.25
N GLN A 270 2.73 -5.11 -24.53
CA GLN A 270 3.20 -3.84 -25.11
C GLN A 270 4.65 -3.54 -24.69
N PRO A 271 5.60 -4.49 -24.83
CA PRO A 271 6.95 -4.33 -24.28
C PRO A 271 7.73 -3.14 -24.85
N TRP A 272 7.37 -2.63 -26.04
CA TRP A 272 7.95 -1.41 -26.58
C TRP A 272 7.68 -0.17 -25.71
N LYS A 273 6.57 -0.13 -24.96
CA LYS A 273 6.29 0.94 -24.00
C LYS A 273 7.17 0.81 -22.74
N THR A 274 7.44 -0.40 -22.27
CA THR A 274 8.45 -0.62 -21.20
C THR A 274 9.80 -0.05 -21.62
N GLN A 275 10.24 -0.38 -22.84
CA GLN A 275 11.54 0.04 -23.37
C GLN A 275 11.64 1.56 -23.49
N GLU A 276 10.61 2.21 -24.03
CA GLU A 276 10.54 3.67 -24.15
C GLU A 276 10.54 4.36 -22.78
N MET A 277 9.68 3.91 -21.85
CA MET A 277 9.54 4.55 -20.55
C MET A 277 10.76 4.35 -19.65
N THR A 278 11.32 3.14 -19.60
CA THR A 278 12.53 2.89 -18.81
C THR A 278 13.75 3.62 -19.35
N ARG A 279 13.87 3.77 -20.69
CA ARG A 279 14.89 4.65 -21.29
C ARG A 279 14.71 6.09 -20.83
N HIS A 280 13.48 6.59 -20.92
CA HIS A 280 13.17 7.96 -20.52
C HIS A 280 13.53 8.21 -19.05
N LEU A 281 13.15 7.31 -18.15
CA LEU A 281 13.47 7.38 -16.73
C LEU A 281 14.97 7.35 -16.46
N LEU A 282 15.73 6.46 -17.12
CA LEU A 282 17.18 6.38 -16.96
C LEU A 282 17.89 7.67 -17.41
N ASP A 283 17.40 8.31 -18.47
CA ASP A 283 17.96 9.55 -19.01
C ASP A 283 17.57 10.79 -18.19
N GLU A 284 16.33 10.85 -17.70
CA GLU A 284 15.78 12.01 -16.99
C GLU A 284 16.12 12.02 -15.49
N MET A 285 16.10 10.87 -14.82
CA MET A 285 16.14 10.79 -13.36
C MET A 285 17.55 10.64 -12.77
N TYR A 286 18.55 10.33 -13.62
CA TYR A 286 19.91 10.07 -13.17
C TYR A 286 20.93 10.95 -13.90
N GLN A 287 21.80 11.60 -13.14
CA GLN A 287 22.91 12.39 -13.66
C GLN A 287 24.18 12.16 -12.83
N PRO A 288 25.38 12.20 -13.43
CA PRO A 288 26.65 12.05 -12.69
C PRO A 288 27.05 13.36 -12.00
N THR A 289 26.13 13.95 -11.23
CA THR A 289 26.33 15.20 -10.49
C THR A 289 25.88 15.03 -9.03
N PRO A 290 26.29 15.91 -8.10
CA PRO A 290 25.87 15.80 -6.70
C PRO A 290 24.35 15.80 -6.46
N GLY A 291 23.55 16.40 -7.35
CA GLY A 291 22.08 16.41 -7.29
C GLY A 291 21.44 15.47 -8.32
N GLY A 292 22.17 14.48 -8.81
CA GLY A 292 21.75 13.65 -9.94
C GLY A 292 20.94 12.41 -9.58
N ILE A 293 20.33 12.35 -8.41
CA ILE A 293 19.36 11.32 -8.01
C ILE A 293 18.06 12.04 -7.65
N SER A 294 16.93 11.54 -8.12
CA SER A 294 15.63 12.20 -8.01
C SER A 294 14.97 12.11 -6.63
N GLY A 295 15.54 11.37 -5.68
CA GLY A 295 14.99 11.10 -4.34
C GLY A 295 16.08 10.61 -3.37
N ASN A 296 15.66 9.98 -2.28
CA ASN A 296 16.60 9.32 -1.35
C ASN A 296 17.30 8.16 -2.08
N GLU A 297 18.51 7.77 -1.63
CA GLU A 297 19.27 6.69 -2.29
C GLU A 297 18.85 5.29 -1.77
N ASP A 298 18.28 5.27 -0.56
CA ASP A 298 17.67 4.14 0.12
C ASP A 298 18.53 2.88 0.14
N CYS A 299 19.74 3.07 0.67
CA CYS A 299 20.71 2.01 0.96
C CYS A 299 21.07 1.15 -0.26
N GLY A 300 21.11 1.76 -1.46
CA GLY A 300 21.44 1.09 -2.70
C GLY A 300 20.24 0.76 -3.59
N GLN A 301 19.00 1.02 -3.15
CA GLN A 301 17.80 0.67 -3.90
C GLN A 301 17.73 1.43 -5.24
N MET A 302 17.90 2.76 -5.23
CA MET A 302 17.92 3.58 -6.45
C MET A 302 19.07 3.19 -7.38
N SER A 303 20.28 3.03 -6.82
CA SER A 303 21.45 2.60 -7.60
C SER A 303 21.26 1.22 -8.24
N ALA A 304 20.66 0.27 -7.52
CA ALA A 304 20.40 -1.06 -8.04
C ALA A 304 19.34 -1.05 -9.14
N TRP A 305 18.31 -0.20 -9.02
CA TRP A 305 17.35 0.02 -10.09
C TRP A 305 18.04 0.53 -11.36
N TYR A 306 18.91 1.54 -11.25
CA TYR A 306 19.69 2.06 -12.37
C TYR A 306 20.58 0.98 -13.00
N ILE A 307 21.31 0.21 -12.18
CA ILE A 307 22.21 -0.84 -12.67
C ILE A 307 21.45 -1.92 -13.43
N LEU A 308 20.40 -2.49 -12.83
CA LEU A 308 19.64 -3.58 -13.45
C LEU A 308 18.99 -3.09 -14.76
N SER A 309 18.28 -1.97 -14.71
CA SER A 309 17.59 -1.39 -15.87
C SER A 309 18.55 -0.98 -16.96
N GLY A 310 19.72 -0.43 -16.60
CA GLY A 310 20.77 -0.07 -17.54
C GLY A 310 21.44 -1.28 -18.21
N LEU A 311 21.40 -2.45 -17.56
CA LEU A 311 21.77 -3.74 -18.16
C LEU A 311 20.66 -4.30 -19.07
N GLY A 312 19.45 -3.72 -19.06
CA GLY A 312 18.31 -4.19 -19.85
C GLY A 312 17.51 -5.30 -19.17
N ILE A 313 17.61 -5.46 -17.85
CA ILE A 313 16.88 -6.47 -17.07
C ILE A 313 16.34 -5.88 -15.76
N TYR A 314 15.18 -6.31 -15.26
CA TYR A 314 14.68 -5.85 -13.94
C TYR A 314 13.83 -6.91 -13.23
N SER A 315 14.01 -7.08 -11.92
CA SER A 315 13.21 -8.04 -11.14
C SER A 315 11.94 -7.37 -10.62
N VAL A 316 10.86 -7.40 -11.41
CA VAL A 316 9.56 -6.82 -11.03
C VAL A 316 8.96 -7.49 -9.79
N CYS A 317 9.15 -8.81 -9.66
CA CYS A 317 8.57 -9.63 -8.61
C CYS A 317 9.65 -10.56 -8.03
N PRO A 318 10.47 -10.10 -7.08
CA PRO A 318 11.42 -10.96 -6.37
C PRO A 318 10.70 -12.18 -5.78
N GLY A 319 11.26 -13.37 -5.99
CA GLY A 319 10.61 -14.67 -5.73
C GLY A 319 10.01 -15.35 -6.96
N SER A 320 9.87 -14.66 -8.11
CA SER A 320 9.38 -15.28 -9.36
C SER A 320 10.46 -16.03 -10.12
N ASN A 321 11.74 -15.74 -9.82
CA ASN A 321 12.93 -16.13 -10.59
C ASN A 321 12.98 -15.56 -12.03
N GLU A 322 12.22 -14.50 -12.33
CA GLU A 322 12.21 -13.84 -13.64
C GLU A 322 12.70 -12.39 -13.54
N PHE A 323 13.38 -11.96 -14.60
CA PHE A 323 13.78 -10.58 -14.83
C PHE A 323 13.11 -10.09 -16.12
N ALA A 324 12.28 -9.07 -16.04
CA ALA A 324 11.66 -8.38 -17.17
C ALA A 324 12.76 -7.79 -18.07
N LEU A 325 12.60 -7.91 -19.39
CA LEU A 325 13.56 -7.42 -20.38
C LEU A 325 13.22 -5.99 -20.77
N THR A 326 14.23 -5.11 -20.72
CA THR A 326 14.14 -3.76 -21.24
C THR A 326 15.38 -3.37 -22.05
N THR A 327 15.42 -2.15 -22.56
CA THR A 327 16.49 -1.63 -23.41
C THR A 327 17.77 -1.32 -22.60
N PRO A 328 18.92 -1.93 -22.93
CA PRO A 328 20.17 -1.66 -22.24
C PRO A 328 20.77 -0.30 -22.63
N LEU A 329 21.47 0.37 -21.70
CA LEU A 329 22.13 1.66 -21.95
C LEU A 329 23.47 1.54 -22.70
N PHE A 330 24.15 0.40 -22.56
CA PHE A 330 25.55 0.23 -22.98
C PHE A 330 25.70 -0.74 -24.15
N GLU A 331 26.61 -0.43 -25.09
CA GLU A 331 26.95 -1.36 -26.18
C GLU A 331 27.50 -2.69 -25.66
N LYS A 332 28.20 -2.63 -24.52
CA LYS A 332 28.76 -3.78 -23.83
C LYS A 332 28.82 -3.55 -22.33
N ALA A 333 28.27 -4.49 -21.57
CA ALA A 333 28.47 -4.61 -20.13
C ALA A 333 28.91 -6.03 -19.77
N VAL A 334 29.77 -6.19 -18.76
CA VAL A 334 30.26 -7.51 -18.33
C VAL A 334 30.03 -7.65 -16.84
N LEU A 335 29.17 -8.60 -16.47
CA LEU A 335 28.88 -8.95 -15.09
C LEU A 335 29.68 -10.19 -14.69
N LYS A 336 30.40 -10.11 -13.57
CA LYS A 336 30.95 -11.30 -12.91
C LYS A 336 29.87 -11.87 -12.00
N LEU A 337 29.38 -13.05 -12.33
CA LEU A 337 28.32 -13.72 -11.58
C LEU A 337 28.88 -14.38 -10.32
N ALA A 338 28.01 -14.56 -9.32
CA ALA A 338 28.37 -15.17 -8.03
C ALA A 338 28.90 -16.60 -8.18
N ASN A 339 28.50 -17.33 -9.23
CA ASN A 339 29.01 -18.68 -9.53
C ASN A 339 30.38 -18.67 -10.26
N GLY A 340 31.04 -17.52 -10.37
CA GLY A 340 32.34 -17.35 -11.01
C GLY A 340 32.31 -17.21 -12.53
N LYS A 341 31.15 -17.43 -13.17
CA LYS A 341 30.99 -17.21 -14.61
C LYS A 341 30.93 -15.72 -14.95
N ARG A 342 31.02 -15.42 -16.24
CA ARG A 342 30.83 -14.07 -16.78
C ARG A 342 29.59 -14.04 -17.64
N LEU A 343 28.75 -13.03 -17.46
CA LEU A 343 27.66 -12.69 -18.37
C LEU A 343 28.04 -11.41 -19.10
N THR A 344 28.10 -11.47 -20.43
CA THR A 344 28.39 -10.32 -21.29
C THR A 344 27.11 -9.89 -21.97
N LEU A 345 26.65 -8.69 -21.68
CA LEU A 345 25.49 -8.09 -22.33
C LEU A 345 25.99 -7.23 -23.49
N LEU A 346 25.41 -7.41 -24.67
CA LEU A 346 25.77 -6.69 -25.89
C LEU A 346 24.55 -6.06 -26.54
N ALA A 347 24.71 -4.84 -27.06
CA ALA A 347 23.67 -4.14 -27.81
C ALA A 347 24.25 -3.36 -28.99
N ASN A 348 23.52 -3.27 -30.10
CA ASN A 348 23.93 -2.46 -31.26
C ASN A 348 23.45 -1.02 -31.14
N ASP A 349 24.39 -0.09 -30.91
CA ASP A 349 24.16 1.36 -30.86
C ASP A 349 22.95 1.75 -29.97
N PRO A 350 22.96 1.40 -28.66
CA PRO A 350 21.85 1.67 -27.74
C PRO A 350 21.66 3.15 -27.40
N LYS A 351 22.53 4.04 -27.91
CA LYS A 351 22.31 5.49 -27.85
C LYS A 351 21.26 5.94 -28.86
N LYS A 352 21.22 5.29 -30.03
CA LYS A 352 20.26 5.59 -31.10
C LYS A 352 19.07 4.63 -31.08
N ASN A 353 19.32 3.34 -30.85
CA ASN A 353 18.34 2.29 -30.98
C ASN A 353 17.76 1.94 -29.60
N ILE A 354 16.47 2.19 -29.40
CA ILE A 354 15.79 1.96 -28.13
C ILE A 354 15.11 0.59 -28.11
N TYR A 355 14.54 0.17 -29.24
CA TYR A 355 13.54 -0.89 -29.24
C TYR A 355 14.14 -2.26 -29.50
N ILE A 356 13.74 -3.26 -28.71
CA ILE A 356 14.21 -4.64 -28.86
C ILE A 356 13.51 -5.28 -30.05
N HIS A 357 14.29 -5.66 -31.07
CA HIS A 357 13.83 -6.52 -32.16
C HIS A 357 14.11 -8.00 -31.87
N LYS A 358 15.27 -8.32 -31.27
CA LYS A 358 15.66 -9.70 -30.92
C LYS A 358 16.50 -9.74 -29.66
N VAL A 359 16.36 -10.80 -28.86
CA VAL A 359 17.25 -11.11 -27.72
C VAL A 359 17.73 -12.55 -27.85
N GLU A 360 19.01 -12.77 -27.62
CA GLU A 360 19.63 -14.11 -27.70
C GLU A 360 20.56 -14.35 -26.51
N LEU A 361 20.42 -15.49 -25.85
CA LEU A 361 21.38 -15.99 -24.87
C LEU A 361 22.18 -17.12 -25.50
N ASN A 362 23.50 -16.94 -25.64
CA ASN A 362 24.41 -17.94 -26.21
C ASN A 362 23.95 -18.44 -27.60
N GLY A 363 23.40 -17.53 -28.42
CA GLY A 363 22.88 -17.82 -29.76
C GLY A 363 21.48 -18.45 -29.78
N LYS A 364 20.86 -18.71 -28.61
CA LYS A 364 19.47 -19.16 -28.51
C LYS A 364 18.55 -17.98 -28.29
N GLN A 365 17.53 -17.85 -29.13
CA GLN A 365 16.56 -16.77 -29.06
C GLN A 365 15.71 -16.82 -27.77
N ILE A 366 15.43 -15.63 -27.22
CA ILE A 366 14.52 -15.38 -26.11
C ILE A 366 13.30 -14.63 -26.65
N ASP A 367 12.20 -15.36 -26.84
CA ASP A 367 10.94 -14.86 -27.40
C ASP A 367 9.99 -14.27 -26.36
N THR A 368 10.32 -14.44 -25.08
CA THR A 368 9.60 -13.90 -23.93
C THR A 368 10.00 -12.44 -23.65
N ASN A 369 9.19 -11.74 -22.86
CA ASN A 369 9.50 -10.41 -22.31
C ASN A 369 10.29 -10.50 -20.99
N PHE A 370 10.76 -11.69 -20.62
CA PHE A 370 11.56 -11.93 -19.44
C PHE A 370 12.68 -12.91 -19.74
N ILE A 371 13.69 -12.92 -18.88
CA ILE A 371 14.75 -13.93 -18.81
C ILE A 371 14.78 -14.49 -17.38
N THR A 372 14.96 -15.79 -17.24
CA THR A 372 14.98 -16.42 -15.91
C THR A 372 16.33 -16.25 -15.23
N TYR A 373 16.33 -16.28 -13.90
CA TYR A 373 17.55 -16.31 -13.09
C TYR A 373 18.49 -17.46 -13.50
N ALA A 374 17.94 -18.65 -13.73
CA ALA A 374 18.73 -19.81 -14.16
C ALA A 374 19.46 -19.54 -15.48
N GLN A 375 18.77 -18.96 -16.48
CA GLN A 375 19.37 -18.56 -17.75
C GLN A 375 20.46 -17.50 -17.57
N LEU A 376 20.23 -16.46 -16.76
CA LEU A 376 21.26 -15.46 -16.45
C LEU A 376 22.51 -16.11 -15.83
N MET A 377 22.31 -17.06 -14.92
CA MET A 377 23.39 -17.77 -14.23
C MET A 377 24.12 -18.80 -15.11
N GLU A 378 23.63 -19.10 -16.32
CA GLU A 378 24.41 -19.85 -17.32
C GLU A 378 25.68 -19.09 -17.73
N GLY A 379 25.66 -17.76 -17.68
CA GLY A 379 26.70 -16.87 -18.18
C GLY A 379 26.77 -16.87 -19.71
N GLY A 380 27.91 -16.44 -20.25
CA GLY A 380 28.13 -16.32 -21.68
C GLY A 380 27.67 -14.98 -22.22
N GLU A 381 26.95 -14.96 -23.35
CA GLU A 381 26.59 -13.75 -24.07
C GLU A 381 25.06 -13.57 -24.16
N LEU A 382 24.55 -12.47 -23.62
CA LEU A 382 23.17 -12.00 -23.80
C LEU A 382 23.17 -10.83 -24.78
N ARG A 383 22.71 -11.07 -26.01
CA ARG A 383 22.76 -10.10 -27.10
C ARG A 383 21.38 -9.53 -27.38
N PHE A 384 21.29 -8.20 -27.35
CA PHE A 384 20.14 -7.42 -27.77
C PHE A 384 20.40 -6.88 -29.18
N THR A 385 19.50 -7.21 -30.11
CA THR A 385 19.42 -6.56 -31.41
C THR A 385 18.35 -5.49 -31.32
N LEU A 386 18.78 -4.23 -31.27
CA LEU A 386 17.96 -3.05 -31.12
C LEU A 386 17.64 -2.39 -32.47
N SER A 387 16.54 -1.64 -32.49
CA SER A 387 15.96 -0.89 -33.61
C SER A 387 15.63 0.54 -33.17
N ASP A 388 15.62 1.48 -34.12
CA ASP A 388 15.15 2.86 -33.90
C ASP A 388 13.62 2.99 -33.95
N LYS A 389 12.92 1.91 -34.30
CA LYS A 389 11.45 1.81 -34.33
C LYS A 389 10.94 0.62 -33.51
N PRO A 390 9.77 0.75 -32.86
CA PRO A 390 9.20 -0.33 -32.07
C PRO A 390 8.80 -1.52 -32.94
N ASP A 391 9.18 -2.72 -32.51
CA ASP A 391 8.66 -3.96 -33.06
C ASP A 391 7.37 -4.35 -32.34
N LYS A 392 6.23 -4.03 -32.96
CA LYS A 392 4.90 -4.30 -32.39
C LYS A 392 4.46 -5.76 -32.50
N SER A 393 5.29 -6.64 -33.07
CA SER A 393 5.00 -8.07 -33.22
C SER A 393 5.69 -8.93 -32.16
N ARG A 394 6.76 -8.43 -31.53
CA ARG A 394 7.53 -9.16 -30.52
C ARG A 394 6.84 -9.14 -29.16
N GLY A 395 6.74 -10.31 -28.51
CA GLY A 395 6.39 -10.41 -27.09
C GLY A 395 4.95 -10.02 -26.78
N ILE A 396 4.02 -10.24 -27.70
CA ILE A 396 2.61 -9.84 -27.55
C ILE A 396 1.69 -10.98 -27.05
N SER A 397 2.19 -12.22 -27.04
CA SER A 397 1.41 -13.40 -26.61
C SER A 397 1.36 -13.54 -25.08
N GLU A 398 0.41 -14.32 -24.59
CA GLU A 398 0.26 -14.59 -23.15
C GLU A 398 1.47 -15.37 -22.59
N GLU A 399 2.04 -16.28 -23.38
CA GLU A 399 3.22 -17.08 -23.01
C GLU A 399 4.51 -16.26 -22.97
N ALA A 400 4.55 -15.14 -23.70
CA ALA A 400 5.68 -14.22 -23.66
C ALA A 400 5.67 -13.32 -22.41
N SER A 401 4.53 -13.21 -21.73
CA SER A 401 4.36 -12.33 -20.57
C SER A 401 5.06 -12.91 -19.34
N PRO A 402 5.59 -12.07 -18.43
CA PRO A 402 6.21 -12.57 -17.19
C PRO A 402 5.21 -13.26 -16.25
N TYR A 403 5.75 -13.84 -15.18
CA TYR A 403 5.01 -14.55 -14.14
C TYR A 403 3.84 -13.73 -13.58
N SER A 404 2.70 -14.38 -13.46
CA SER A 404 1.56 -13.87 -12.69
C SER A 404 0.86 -15.05 -12.07
N TYR A 405 0.42 -14.91 -10.82
CA TYR A 405 -0.23 -15.99 -10.08
C TYR A 405 -1.54 -16.44 -10.75
N THR A 406 -2.47 -15.52 -11.01
CA THR A 406 -3.74 -15.83 -11.67
C THR A 406 -3.48 -16.12 -13.16
N LYS A 407 -3.90 -17.31 -13.62
CA LYS A 407 -3.83 -17.71 -15.03
C LYS A 407 -5.22 -17.88 -15.64
N GLU A 408 -6.19 -18.26 -14.82
CA GLU A 408 -7.58 -18.41 -15.21
C GLU A 408 -8.31 -17.07 -15.27
N LYS A 409 -9.44 -17.05 -15.99
CA LYS A 409 -10.35 -15.91 -16.00
C LYS A 409 -11.13 -15.85 -14.70
N VAL A 410 -11.21 -14.67 -14.07
CA VAL A 410 -11.89 -14.47 -12.79
C VAL A 410 -12.82 -13.27 -12.90
N VAL A 411 -14.03 -13.38 -12.36
CA VAL A 411 -14.94 -12.24 -12.28
C VAL A 411 -14.41 -11.24 -11.25
N SER A 412 -14.35 -9.97 -11.60
CA SER A 412 -13.96 -8.89 -10.70
C SER A 412 -14.98 -8.74 -9.57
N ILE A 413 -14.47 -8.43 -8.38
CA ILE A 413 -15.28 -8.23 -7.17
C ILE A 413 -16.39 -7.17 -7.43
N PRO A 414 -17.63 -7.40 -6.96
CA PRO A 414 -18.67 -6.39 -7.06
C PRO A 414 -18.34 -5.14 -6.22
N TYR A 415 -18.88 -4.00 -6.61
CA TYR A 415 -18.74 -2.74 -5.90
C TYR A 415 -20.07 -1.98 -5.85
N VAL A 416 -20.14 -0.97 -4.98
CA VAL A 416 -21.24 -0.01 -4.86
C VAL A 416 -20.82 1.36 -5.39
N ASP A 417 -21.78 2.16 -5.85
CA ASP A 417 -21.52 3.49 -6.43
C ASP A 417 -21.41 4.63 -5.40
N ARG A 418 -21.73 4.35 -4.13
CA ARG A 418 -21.80 5.35 -3.06
C ARG A 418 -21.56 4.72 -1.68
N ASP A 419 -21.34 5.58 -0.70
CA ASP A 419 -21.34 5.21 0.70
C ASP A 419 -22.77 4.84 1.15
N LEU A 420 -22.93 3.69 1.79
CA LEU A 420 -24.20 3.18 2.31
C LEU A 420 -24.32 3.35 3.84
N ASN A 421 -23.29 3.90 4.49
CA ASN A 421 -23.27 4.05 5.93
C ASN A 421 -24.08 5.28 6.39
N LEU A 422 -24.77 5.11 7.52
CA LEU A 422 -25.64 6.10 8.17
C LEU A 422 -26.62 6.82 7.23
N PHE A 423 -27.63 6.10 6.75
CA PHE A 423 -28.75 6.71 6.02
C PHE A 423 -29.93 7.01 6.96
N MET A 424 -30.65 8.12 6.73
CA MET A 424 -31.81 8.51 7.57
C MET A 424 -33.05 7.65 7.30
N ASP A 425 -33.62 7.77 6.10
CA ASP A 425 -34.88 7.09 5.77
C ASP A 425 -34.63 5.78 5.02
N LYS A 426 -34.09 5.90 3.80
CA LYS A 426 -33.79 4.81 2.88
C LYS A 426 -32.53 5.12 2.10
N VAL A 427 -31.78 4.10 1.73
CA VAL A 427 -30.67 4.21 0.78
C VAL A 427 -30.90 3.30 -0.42
N THR A 428 -30.55 3.80 -1.60
CA THR A 428 -30.54 2.99 -2.84
C THR A 428 -29.19 2.31 -2.95
N VAL A 429 -29.22 0.99 -3.11
CA VAL A 429 -28.05 0.14 -3.35
C VAL A 429 -27.98 -0.15 -4.84
N ALA A 430 -26.91 0.33 -5.47
CA ALA A 430 -26.55 -0.02 -6.84
C ALA A 430 -25.28 -0.87 -6.80
N LEU A 431 -25.36 -2.07 -7.38
CA LEU A 431 -24.22 -2.98 -7.53
C LEU A 431 -23.70 -2.95 -8.96
N ALA A 432 -22.40 -3.10 -9.13
CA ALA A 432 -21.75 -3.26 -10.42
C ALA A 432 -20.48 -4.11 -10.28
N THR A 433 -19.95 -4.57 -11.42
CA THR A 433 -18.63 -5.23 -11.53
C THR A 433 -17.94 -4.71 -12.78
N THR A 434 -16.60 -4.71 -12.79
CA THR A 434 -15.83 -4.32 -13.97
C THR A 434 -15.78 -5.42 -15.03
N THR A 435 -16.18 -6.66 -14.70
CA THR A 435 -16.28 -7.75 -15.67
C THR A 435 -17.56 -7.63 -16.48
N GLU A 436 -17.43 -7.21 -17.74
CA GLU A 436 -18.54 -7.08 -18.67
C GLU A 436 -19.30 -8.40 -18.84
N GLY A 437 -20.64 -8.33 -18.78
CA GLY A 437 -21.53 -9.48 -18.97
C GLY A 437 -21.54 -10.50 -17.82
N ALA A 438 -20.96 -10.20 -16.66
CA ALA A 438 -21.10 -11.03 -15.47
C ALA A 438 -22.45 -10.78 -14.77
N GLU A 439 -23.08 -11.85 -14.29
CA GLU A 439 -24.25 -11.77 -13.43
C GLU A 439 -23.83 -11.46 -11.99
N LEU A 440 -24.58 -10.60 -11.31
CA LEU A 440 -24.38 -10.33 -9.88
C LEU A 440 -25.48 -10.98 -9.07
N ARG A 441 -25.10 -11.71 -8.02
CA ARG A 441 -26.01 -12.33 -7.05
C ARG A 441 -25.77 -11.72 -5.68
N TYR A 442 -26.83 -11.51 -4.91
CA TYR A 442 -26.71 -10.89 -3.59
C TYR A 442 -27.65 -11.49 -2.54
N THR A 443 -27.33 -11.20 -1.29
CA THR A 443 -28.11 -11.53 -0.09
C THR A 443 -28.20 -10.29 0.82
N LEU A 444 -29.26 -10.21 1.62
CA LEU A 444 -29.53 -9.09 2.53
C LEU A 444 -29.50 -9.50 4.01
N ASP A 445 -29.21 -10.77 4.28
CA ASP A 445 -29.15 -11.39 5.60
C ASP A 445 -27.71 -11.77 5.99
N GLY A 446 -26.72 -11.36 5.20
CA GLY A 446 -25.30 -11.70 5.43
C GLY A 446 -24.88 -13.11 5.03
N THR A 447 -25.76 -13.93 4.47
CA THR A 447 -25.40 -15.27 3.97
C THR A 447 -24.54 -15.19 2.69
N GLU A 448 -23.68 -16.17 2.44
CA GLU A 448 -22.81 -16.19 1.25
C GLU A 448 -23.64 -16.33 -0.05
N PRO A 449 -23.51 -15.40 -1.02
CA PRO A 449 -24.25 -15.50 -2.28
C PRO A 449 -23.81 -16.70 -3.13
N THR A 450 -24.78 -17.38 -3.70
CA THR A 450 -24.60 -18.47 -4.68
C THR A 450 -25.26 -18.10 -6.00
N GLU A 451 -25.09 -18.91 -7.05
CA GLU A 451 -25.80 -18.75 -8.32
C GLU A 451 -27.34 -18.79 -8.18
N LYS A 452 -27.84 -19.34 -7.07
CA LYS A 452 -29.28 -19.41 -6.75
C LYS A 452 -29.78 -18.25 -5.90
N SER A 453 -28.89 -17.40 -5.40
CA SER A 453 -29.27 -16.19 -4.65
C SER A 453 -29.96 -15.18 -5.57
N LEU A 454 -30.49 -14.10 -4.99
CA LEU A 454 -31.22 -13.08 -5.74
C LEU A 454 -30.33 -12.49 -6.84
N LEU A 455 -30.85 -12.50 -8.06
CA LEU A 455 -30.20 -11.85 -9.21
C LEU A 455 -30.36 -10.34 -9.06
N TYR A 456 -29.27 -9.61 -9.24
CA TYR A 456 -29.28 -8.16 -9.34
C TYR A 456 -29.60 -7.75 -10.79
N ASP A 457 -30.81 -7.24 -11.01
CA ASP A 457 -31.31 -6.73 -12.30
C ASP A 457 -31.35 -5.20 -12.34
N LYS A 458 -31.62 -4.56 -11.19
CA LYS A 458 -31.70 -3.10 -11.02
C LYS A 458 -31.40 -2.70 -9.58
N PRO A 459 -31.08 -1.41 -9.32
CA PRO A 459 -30.91 -0.91 -7.97
C PRO A 459 -32.13 -1.17 -7.07
N PHE A 460 -31.88 -1.50 -5.81
CA PHE A 460 -32.91 -1.75 -4.80
C PHE A 460 -32.76 -0.79 -3.60
N LYS A 461 -33.77 -0.72 -2.73
CA LYS A 461 -33.75 0.15 -1.55
C LYS A 461 -33.72 -0.67 -0.27
N VAL A 462 -32.98 -0.19 0.71
CA VAL A 462 -33.03 -0.67 2.10
C VAL A 462 -33.43 0.48 3.02
N ASP A 463 -34.22 0.19 4.06
CA ASP A 463 -34.76 1.17 5.00
C ASP A 463 -34.54 0.79 6.48
N MET A 464 -33.70 -0.22 6.71
CA MET A 464 -33.17 -0.66 8.00
C MET A 464 -31.71 -1.09 7.84
N THR A 465 -30.97 -1.15 8.95
CA THR A 465 -29.60 -1.66 8.95
C THR A 465 -29.56 -3.06 8.34
N THR A 466 -28.76 -3.24 7.29
CA THR A 466 -28.77 -4.44 6.44
C THR A 466 -27.34 -4.84 6.09
N GLN A 467 -27.00 -6.11 6.31
CA GLN A 467 -25.73 -6.68 5.84
C GLN A 467 -25.92 -7.22 4.43
N ILE A 468 -25.24 -6.58 3.48
CA ILE A 468 -25.34 -6.90 2.06
C ILE A 468 -24.09 -7.68 1.67
N LYS A 469 -24.28 -8.87 1.07
CA LYS A 469 -23.20 -9.58 0.38
C LYS A 469 -23.52 -9.71 -1.09
N ALA A 470 -22.53 -9.52 -1.95
CA ALA A 470 -22.67 -9.63 -3.40
C ALA A 470 -21.50 -10.39 -4.02
N LYS A 471 -21.79 -11.18 -5.06
CA LYS A 471 -20.81 -12.00 -5.78
C LYS A 471 -21.13 -12.06 -7.26
N GLY A 472 -20.10 -12.03 -8.10
CA GLY A 472 -20.19 -12.07 -9.55
C GLY A 472 -19.93 -13.47 -10.12
N PHE A 473 -20.72 -13.84 -11.12
CA PHE A 473 -20.68 -15.13 -11.81
C PHE A 473 -20.69 -14.91 -13.33
N LYS A 474 -19.90 -15.71 -14.05
CA LYS A 474 -19.87 -15.71 -15.52
C LYS A 474 -19.41 -17.07 -16.01
N GLU A 475 -20.08 -17.61 -17.02
CA GLU A 475 -19.68 -18.89 -17.61
C GLU A 475 -18.24 -18.83 -18.14
N GLY A 476 -17.45 -19.86 -17.82
CA GLY A 476 -16.02 -19.93 -18.18
C GLY A 476 -15.09 -19.05 -17.32
N PHE A 477 -15.61 -18.41 -16.27
CA PHE A 477 -14.83 -17.64 -15.30
C PHE A 477 -14.96 -18.26 -13.91
N ARG A 478 -13.89 -18.19 -13.11
CA ARG A 478 -13.98 -18.38 -11.66
C ARG A 478 -14.86 -17.27 -11.06
N PRO A 479 -15.81 -17.58 -10.16
CA PRO A 479 -16.61 -16.56 -9.48
C PRO A 479 -15.74 -15.55 -8.73
N SER A 480 -16.26 -14.33 -8.57
CA SER A 480 -15.54 -13.27 -7.88
C SER A 480 -15.36 -13.58 -6.39
N ARG A 481 -14.50 -12.81 -5.71
CA ARG A 481 -14.61 -12.66 -4.25
C ARG A 481 -15.94 -12.00 -3.88
N THR A 482 -16.35 -12.20 -2.64
CA THR A 482 -17.61 -11.67 -2.12
C THR A 482 -17.38 -10.28 -1.58
N LEU A 483 -18.10 -9.31 -2.14
CA LEU A 483 -18.28 -8.01 -1.51
C LEU A 483 -19.12 -8.23 -0.25
N SER A 484 -18.67 -7.69 0.89
CA SER A 484 -19.45 -7.60 2.12
C SER A 484 -19.45 -6.15 2.57
N ILE A 485 -20.64 -5.58 2.71
CA ILE A 485 -20.86 -4.17 3.07
C ILE A 485 -22.11 -4.03 3.93
N THR A 486 -22.05 -3.15 4.92
CA THR A 486 -23.19 -2.85 5.78
C THR A 486 -23.81 -1.51 5.36
N ALA A 487 -25.10 -1.53 5.04
CA ALA A 487 -25.89 -0.32 4.98
C ALA A 487 -26.46 -0.05 6.37
N THR A 488 -26.08 1.04 7.01
CA THR A 488 -26.44 1.31 8.41
C THR A 488 -27.52 2.39 8.46
N LYS A 489 -28.66 2.10 9.09
CA LYS A 489 -29.66 3.13 9.36
C LYS A 489 -29.17 4.01 10.50
N ALA A 490 -29.26 5.32 10.30
CA ALA A 490 -28.88 6.31 11.30
C ALA A 490 -29.85 6.28 12.48
N GLU A 491 -29.28 6.20 13.68
CA GLU A 491 -30.00 6.41 14.95
C GLU A 491 -29.51 7.72 15.57
N LEU A 492 -30.38 8.72 15.63
CA LEU A 492 -30.03 10.03 16.16
C LEU A 492 -29.70 9.93 17.65
N LYS A 493 -28.51 10.41 18.03
CA LYS A 493 -28.15 10.56 19.44
C LYS A 493 -28.90 11.75 20.01
N ALA A 494 -29.55 11.55 21.15
CA ALA A 494 -30.36 12.57 21.79
C ALA A 494 -29.52 13.74 22.30
N SER A 495 -30.02 14.96 22.14
CA SER A 495 -29.36 16.16 22.66
C SER A 495 -29.54 16.28 24.17
N LEU A 496 -28.61 16.99 24.82
CA LEU A 496 -28.68 17.28 26.24
C LEU A 496 -29.62 18.47 26.52
N PRO A 497 -30.49 18.39 27.54
CA PRO A 497 -31.33 19.50 27.97
C PRO A 497 -30.51 20.47 28.84
N VAL A 498 -29.61 21.22 28.21
CA VAL A 498 -28.69 22.15 28.88
C VAL A 498 -28.83 23.58 28.36
N HIS A 499 -28.53 24.54 29.23
CA HIS A 499 -28.51 25.97 28.92
C HIS A 499 -27.13 26.54 29.27
N PRO A 500 -26.12 26.31 28.42
CA PRO A 500 -24.77 26.77 28.70
C PRO A 500 -24.72 28.30 28.81
N SER A 501 -24.01 28.78 29.83
CA SER A 501 -23.93 30.22 30.15
C SER A 501 -22.75 30.93 29.47
N ARG A 502 -21.84 30.18 28.82
CA ARG A 502 -20.59 30.71 28.26
C ARG A 502 -20.15 29.94 27.01
N ASN A 503 -19.83 30.67 25.94
CA ASN A 503 -19.20 30.11 24.74
C ASN A 503 -17.73 29.76 25.00
N GLY A 504 -17.24 28.75 24.30
CA GLY A 504 -15.84 28.31 24.29
C GLY A 504 -15.68 26.81 24.50
N THR A 505 -14.44 26.40 24.73
CA THR A 505 -14.04 25.02 25.03
C THR A 505 -13.12 25.02 26.24
N SER A 506 -13.27 24.04 27.12
CA SER A 506 -12.30 23.83 28.20
C SER A 506 -11.11 23.06 27.65
N TYR A 507 -9.90 23.40 28.07
CA TYR A 507 -8.71 22.63 27.72
C TYR A 507 -7.95 22.18 28.96
N LYS A 508 -7.22 21.08 28.81
CA LYS A 508 -6.15 20.61 29.68
C LYS A 508 -4.87 20.51 28.85
N TYR A 509 -3.74 20.96 29.40
CA TYR A 509 -2.44 20.94 28.75
C TYR A 509 -1.44 20.05 29.50
N PHE A 510 -0.65 19.30 28.74
CA PHE A 510 0.30 18.31 29.21
C PHE A 510 1.60 18.40 28.40
N GLU A 511 2.72 17.97 28.98
CA GLU A 511 4.01 17.82 28.30
C GLU A 511 4.54 16.39 28.50
N GLY A 512 5.08 15.80 27.44
CA GLY A 512 5.60 14.44 27.43
C GLY A 512 5.69 13.84 26.03
N THR A 513 6.39 12.71 25.92
CA THR A 513 6.48 11.93 24.67
C THR A 513 5.29 10.99 24.58
N TYR A 514 4.53 11.07 23.51
CA TYR A 514 3.30 10.30 23.31
C TYR A 514 3.40 9.48 22.03
N GLN A 515 2.80 8.29 22.01
CA GLN A 515 2.69 7.48 20.80
C GLN A 515 1.23 7.33 20.36
N LYS A 516 0.30 7.68 21.24
CA LYS A 516 -1.14 7.71 21.04
C LYS A 516 -1.80 8.64 22.05
N VAL A 517 -3.01 9.13 21.76
CA VAL A 517 -3.75 10.04 22.65
C VAL A 517 -3.99 9.47 24.04
N ALA A 518 -4.07 8.14 24.18
CA ALA A 518 -4.23 7.46 25.47
C ALA A 518 -3.01 7.57 26.39
N ASP A 519 -1.88 8.06 25.88
CA ASP A 519 -0.67 8.31 26.68
C ASP A 519 -0.70 9.68 27.37
N ILE A 520 -1.50 10.64 26.87
CA ILE A 520 -1.60 12.02 27.41
C ILE A 520 -1.97 12.01 28.90
N GLU A 521 -3.00 11.26 29.28
CA GLU A 521 -3.46 11.24 30.67
C GLU A 521 -2.51 10.49 31.64
N LYS A 522 -1.41 9.91 31.12
CA LYS A 522 -0.37 9.28 31.95
C LYS A 522 0.69 10.27 32.41
N THR A 523 0.71 11.49 31.87
CA THR A 523 1.64 12.56 32.26
C THR A 523 0.97 13.57 33.19
N PRO A 524 1.75 14.33 33.98
CA PRO A 524 1.19 15.34 34.87
C PRO A 524 0.44 16.44 34.13
N LEU A 525 -0.76 16.77 34.60
CA LEU A 525 -1.52 17.94 34.15
C LEU A 525 -0.80 19.23 34.54
N LEU A 526 -0.52 20.09 33.57
CA LEU A 526 0.22 21.34 33.80
C LEU A 526 -0.68 22.58 33.84
N GLU A 527 -1.69 22.63 32.98
CA GLU A 527 -2.57 23.79 32.90
C GLU A 527 -3.99 23.41 32.49
N VAL A 528 -4.95 24.19 32.97
CA VAL A 528 -6.35 24.13 32.55
C VAL A 528 -6.86 25.52 32.24
N GLY A 529 -7.75 25.65 31.25
CA GLY A 529 -8.30 26.94 30.89
C GLY A 529 -9.48 26.83 29.94
N VAL A 530 -9.84 27.97 29.35
CA VAL A 530 -10.93 28.07 28.36
C VAL A 530 -10.44 28.85 27.15
N LEU A 531 -10.65 28.29 25.96
CA LEU A 531 -10.37 28.93 24.68
C LEU A 531 -11.68 29.16 23.89
N PRO A 532 -11.71 30.06 22.90
CA PRO A 532 -12.85 30.21 22.01
C PRO A 532 -13.15 28.95 21.18
N GLU A 533 -12.12 28.19 20.84
CA GLU A 533 -12.13 26.94 20.08
C GLU A 533 -10.90 26.09 20.42
N PRO A 534 -10.90 24.78 20.12
CA PRO A 534 -9.69 23.96 20.17
C PRO A 534 -8.57 24.58 19.33
N SER A 535 -7.45 24.89 19.98
CA SER A 535 -6.32 25.53 19.33
C SER A 535 -5.03 25.17 20.05
N ILE A 536 -3.95 24.99 19.27
CA ILE A 536 -2.61 24.68 19.75
C ILE A 536 -1.66 25.89 19.69
N LYS A 537 -2.14 27.06 19.24
CA LYS A 537 -1.30 28.26 19.05
C LYS A 537 -0.64 28.79 20.32
N GLU A 538 -1.15 28.40 21.48
CA GLU A 538 -0.64 28.79 22.81
C GLU A 538 0.18 27.66 23.46
N ALA A 539 0.60 26.65 22.70
CA ALA A 539 1.51 25.60 23.18
C ALA A 539 2.82 26.23 23.70
N LYS A 540 3.32 25.71 24.83
CA LYS A 540 4.49 26.28 25.53
C LYS A 540 5.82 25.80 24.96
N GLN A 541 5.79 24.75 24.16
CA GLN A 541 6.92 24.16 23.46
C GLN A 541 6.46 23.66 22.10
N LYS A 542 7.42 23.51 21.19
CA LYS A 542 7.17 23.15 19.81
C LYS A 542 6.78 21.67 19.62
N ASP A 543 7.35 20.78 20.42
CA ASP A 543 7.23 19.34 20.26
C ASP A 543 6.88 18.69 21.62
N HIS A 544 6.48 17.42 21.64
CA HIS A 544 6.20 16.64 22.86
C HIS A 544 5.15 17.25 23.82
N PHE A 545 4.02 17.72 23.30
CA PHE A 545 2.94 18.28 24.12
C PHE A 545 1.58 17.68 23.78
N GLY A 546 0.61 17.84 24.68
CA GLY A 546 -0.72 17.27 24.52
C GLY A 546 -1.83 18.18 25.02
N TYR A 547 -2.96 18.16 24.33
CA TYR A 547 -4.19 18.84 24.72
C TYR A 547 -5.36 17.87 24.83
N ILE A 548 -6.22 18.14 25.83
CA ILE A 548 -7.56 17.56 25.90
C ILE A 548 -8.56 18.70 25.91
N PHE A 549 -9.26 18.91 24.79
CA PHE A 549 -10.34 19.88 24.67
C PHE A 549 -11.67 19.22 24.99
N SER A 550 -12.56 19.90 25.70
CA SER A 550 -13.88 19.37 26.05
C SER A 550 -14.92 20.46 26.24
N GLY A 551 -16.16 20.14 25.91
CA GLY A 551 -17.27 21.07 26.02
C GLY A 551 -18.57 20.51 25.46
N LEU A 552 -19.45 21.41 25.05
CA LEU A 552 -20.67 21.12 24.32
C LEU A 552 -20.58 21.71 22.92
N ILE A 553 -21.03 20.96 21.93
CA ILE A 553 -21.27 21.43 20.56
C ILE A 553 -22.78 21.54 20.33
N ASN A 554 -23.24 22.71 19.91
CA ASN A 554 -24.64 22.93 19.55
C ASN A 554 -24.84 22.68 18.07
N VAL A 555 -25.53 21.59 17.74
CA VAL A 555 -25.80 21.21 16.35
C VAL A 555 -27.16 21.76 15.91
N PRO A 556 -27.27 22.45 14.76
CA PRO A 556 -28.44 23.29 14.44
C PRO A 556 -29.64 22.53 13.85
N GLU A 557 -29.46 21.29 13.41
CA GLU A 557 -30.47 20.45 12.75
C GLU A 557 -30.27 18.96 13.05
N ASP A 558 -31.34 18.19 12.92
CA ASP A 558 -31.27 16.72 13.01
C ASP A 558 -30.59 16.15 11.78
N GLY A 559 -29.76 15.12 11.94
CA GLY A 559 -29.27 14.32 10.82
C GLY A 559 -27.88 13.77 11.01
N VAL A 560 -27.28 13.33 9.91
CA VAL A 560 -25.93 12.75 9.87
C VAL A 560 -24.91 13.83 9.60
N TYR A 561 -24.02 14.01 10.57
CA TYR A 561 -22.90 14.93 10.51
C TYR A 561 -21.64 14.18 10.10
N ILE A 562 -20.81 14.83 9.28
CA ILE A 562 -19.42 14.42 9.06
C ILE A 562 -18.54 15.33 9.90
N PHE A 563 -17.69 14.78 10.75
CA PHE A 563 -16.62 15.51 11.42
C PHE A 563 -15.29 15.18 10.75
N GLN A 564 -14.39 16.14 10.73
CA GLN A 564 -13.02 15.97 10.26
C GLN A 564 -12.06 16.61 11.24
N THR A 565 -10.94 15.94 11.52
CA THR A 565 -9.75 16.58 12.08
C THR A 565 -8.64 16.51 11.04
N ARG A 566 -7.80 17.53 10.99
CA ARG A 566 -6.47 17.45 10.38
C ARG A 566 -5.48 17.70 11.50
N SER A 567 -4.61 16.74 11.76
CA SER A 567 -3.57 16.87 12.77
C SER A 567 -2.23 16.41 12.24
N ASP A 568 -1.18 17.14 12.63
CA ASP A 568 0.16 16.58 12.76
C ASP A 568 0.17 15.73 14.02
N ASP A 569 0.67 14.51 13.92
CA ASP A 569 0.50 13.44 14.89
C ASP A 569 -0.97 13.24 15.34
N GLY A 570 -1.20 12.76 16.55
CA GLY A 570 -2.45 12.10 16.91
C GLY A 570 -3.58 13.05 17.31
N SER A 571 -4.76 12.91 16.70
CA SER A 571 -6.01 13.49 17.23
C SER A 571 -7.18 12.50 17.25
N VAL A 572 -8.03 12.57 18.27
CA VAL A 572 -9.23 11.72 18.40
C VAL A 572 -10.42 12.52 18.91
N LEU A 573 -11.52 12.50 18.16
CA LEU A 573 -12.77 13.18 18.51
C LEU A 573 -13.81 12.18 19.00
N TYR A 574 -14.35 12.45 20.19
CA TYR A 574 -15.54 11.82 20.73
C TYR A 574 -16.70 12.82 20.77
N ILE A 575 -17.89 12.37 20.40
CA ILE A 575 -19.16 13.07 20.64
C ILE A 575 -20.01 12.16 21.53
N GLY A 576 -20.36 12.62 22.73
CA GLY A 576 -20.86 11.71 23.77
C GLY A 576 -19.78 10.71 24.17
N ASN A 577 -20.14 9.43 24.09
CA ASN A 577 -19.23 8.31 24.31
C ASN A 577 -18.81 7.63 23.00
N GLU A 578 -19.22 8.17 21.85
CA GLU A 578 -18.94 7.60 20.54
C GLU A 578 -17.63 8.17 20.00
N LEU A 579 -16.69 7.30 19.62
CA LEU A 579 -15.52 7.68 18.85
C LEU A 579 -15.98 8.02 17.43
N VAL A 580 -15.83 9.29 17.04
CA VAL A 580 -16.30 9.79 15.74
C VAL A 580 -15.12 9.86 14.77
N VAL A 581 -14.06 10.59 15.12
CA VAL A 581 -12.85 10.72 14.29
C VAL A 581 -11.67 10.08 15.00
N ASN A 582 -10.93 9.23 14.29
CA ASN A 582 -9.71 8.61 14.78
C ASN A 582 -8.54 8.94 13.84
N ASN A 583 -7.77 9.96 14.22
CA ASN A 583 -6.51 10.33 13.60
C ASN A 583 -5.34 10.04 14.55
N ASP A 584 -5.38 8.95 15.33
CA ASP A 584 -4.36 8.67 16.35
C ASP A 584 -3.04 8.15 15.76
N GLY A 585 -1.96 8.28 16.54
CA GLY A 585 -0.59 7.88 16.21
C GLY A 585 0.27 8.98 15.58
N SER A 586 1.58 8.76 15.49
CA SER A 586 2.49 9.74 14.89
C SER A 586 2.45 9.72 13.35
N HIS A 587 2.40 10.88 12.72
CA HIS A 587 2.36 11.10 11.28
C HIS A 587 2.41 12.60 10.93
N ALA A 588 2.82 12.93 9.70
CA ALA A 588 2.66 14.28 9.15
C ALA A 588 1.19 14.76 9.15
N ALA A 589 0.97 16.07 8.99
CA ALA A 589 -0.36 16.68 9.03
C ALA A 589 -1.34 16.18 7.94
N ILE A 590 -2.18 15.19 8.31
CA ILE A 590 -3.17 14.53 7.44
C ILE A 590 -4.61 14.66 7.98
N PRO A 591 -5.64 14.65 7.10
CA PRO A 591 -7.03 14.63 7.54
C PRO A 591 -7.54 13.21 7.89
N ALA A 592 -8.45 13.12 8.86
CA ALA A 592 -9.30 11.97 9.11
C ALA A 592 -10.76 12.40 9.31
N THR A 593 -11.70 11.59 8.81
CA THR A 593 -13.13 11.87 8.88
C THR A 593 -13.90 10.82 9.67
N GLY A 594 -15.08 11.21 10.14
CA GLY A 594 -15.95 10.41 10.98
C GLY A 594 -17.40 10.83 10.83
N TYR A 595 -18.34 9.94 11.13
CA TYR A 595 -19.77 10.18 10.92
C TYR A 595 -20.55 9.89 12.20
N ILE A 596 -21.55 10.71 12.49
CA ILE A 596 -22.47 10.48 13.60
C ILE A 596 -23.83 11.11 13.30
N ALA A 597 -24.90 10.44 13.72
CA ALA A 597 -26.27 10.94 13.61
C ALA A 597 -26.66 11.65 14.92
N LEU A 598 -27.06 12.91 14.86
CA LEU A 598 -27.33 13.75 16.03
C LEU A 598 -28.70 14.42 15.93
N GLU A 599 -29.46 14.41 17.03
CA GLU A 599 -30.60 15.31 17.19
C GLU A 599 -30.11 16.75 17.39
N LYS A 600 -30.88 17.73 16.91
CA LYS A 600 -30.65 19.15 17.12
C LYS A 600 -30.49 19.46 18.61
N GLY A 601 -29.49 20.29 18.92
CA GLY A 601 -29.21 20.77 20.27
C GLY A 601 -27.77 20.47 20.72
N PHE A 602 -27.57 20.43 22.03
CA PHE A 602 -26.23 20.33 22.62
C PHE A 602 -25.77 18.90 22.79
N HIS A 603 -24.55 18.61 22.35
CA HIS A 603 -23.87 17.33 22.52
C HIS A 603 -22.53 17.53 23.21
N PRO A 604 -22.15 16.72 24.21
CA PRO A 604 -20.83 16.81 24.79
C PRO A 604 -19.79 16.29 23.79
N TYR A 605 -18.60 16.87 23.80
CA TYR A 605 -17.47 16.38 23.02
C TYR A 605 -16.18 16.37 23.82
N ILE A 606 -15.26 15.51 23.40
CA ILE A 606 -13.87 15.51 23.84
C ILE A 606 -13.00 15.36 22.59
N LEU A 607 -12.03 16.26 22.41
CA LEU A 607 -11.02 16.18 21.37
C LEU A 607 -9.65 16.06 22.03
N TYR A 608 -9.00 14.93 21.81
CA TYR A 608 -7.61 14.71 22.19
C TYR A 608 -6.70 15.14 21.04
N TYR A 609 -5.54 15.71 21.38
CA TYR A 609 -4.45 16.00 20.46
C TYR A 609 -3.10 15.79 21.15
N PHE A 610 -2.12 15.24 20.44
CA PHE A 610 -0.72 15.33 20.84
C PHE A 610 0.18 15.66 19.66
N GLU A 611 1.30 16.30 19.96
CA GLU A 611 2.43 16.54 19.08
C GLU A 611 3.64 15.78 19.62
N ASP A 612 4.33 15.01 18.78
CA ASP A 612 5.54 14.27 19.09
C ASP A 612 6.77 14.98 18.51
N TYR A 613 6.93 15.06 17.17
CA TYR A 613 8.07 15.70 16.53
C TYR A 613 7.84 16.15 15.08
N GLU A 614 8.57 17.19 14.66
CA GLU A 614 8.69 17.66 13.26
C GLU A 614 7.45 18.29 12.61
N GLY A 615 6.87 19.26 13.31
CA GLY A 615 5.80 20.09 12.79
C GLY A 615 4.82 20.38 13.91
N GLU A 616 3.72 21.05 13.60
CA GLU A 616 2.54 21.02 14.46
C GLU A 616 1.36 21.53 13.65
N HIS A 617 0.23 20.83 13.72
CA HIS A 617 -1.00 21.29 13.07
C HIS A 617 -2.20 20.70 13.79
N LEU A 618 -3.22 21.53 14.04
CA LEU A 618 -4.54 21.06 14.41
C LEU A 618 -5.60 21.95 13.78
N SER A 619 -6.49 21.34 13.01
CA SER A 619 -7.75 21.95 12.59
C SER A 619 -8.88 20.93 12.60
N TRP A 620 -10.11 21.42 12.72
CA TRP A 620 -11.29 20.56 12.82
C TRP A 620 -12.50 21.21 12.15
N PHE A 621 -13.32 20.38 11.53
CA PHE A 621 -14.39 20.78 10.64
C PHE A 621 -15.62 19.90 10.86
N TRP A 622 -16.77 20.40 10.45
CA TRP A 622 -17.98 19.61 10.31
C TRP A 622 -18.64 19.82 8.95
N LYS A 623 -19.44 18.87 8.51
CA LYS A 623 -20.40 19.02 7.42
C LYS A 623 -21.77 18.75 8.00
N LEU A 624 -22.61 19.78 7.97
CA LEU A 624 -24.01 19.71 8.36
C LEU A 624 -24.79 18.78 7.42
N PRO A 625 -25.88 18.15 7.89
CA PRO A 625 -26.77 17.34 7.05
C PRO A 625 -27.23 18.05 5.76
N SER A 626 -27.55 19.34 5.84
CA SER A 626 -27.98 20.18 4.72
C SER A 626 -26.84 20.79 3.91
N ALA A 627 -25.60 20.75 4.40
CA ALA A 627 -24.45 21.37 3.75
C ALA A 627 -23.89 20.49 2.63
N LYS A 628 -23.29 21.14 1.62
CA LYS A 628 -22.59 20.44 0.53
C LYS A 628 -21.14 20.13 0.86
N GLU A 629 -20.49 21.01 1.61
CA GLU A 629 -19.05 21.01 1.87
C GLU A 629 -18.75 21.05 3.37
N LEU A 630 -17.54 20.63 3.73
CA LEU A 630 -17.01 20.78 5.09
C LEU A 630 -16.73 22.27 5.37
N ALA A 631 -16.95 22.69 6.61
CA ALA A 631 -16.65 24.03 7.08
C ALA A 631 -16.07 23.99 8.50
N PRO A 632 -15.23 24.98 8.89
CA PRO A 632 -14.79 25.11 10.27
C PRO A 632 -15.98 25.15 11.22
N ILE A 633 -15.85 24.52 12.39
CA ILE A 633 -16.89 24.57 13.41
C ILE A 633 -16.87 25.98 14.01
N PRO A 634 -17.97 26.76 13.93
CA PRO A 634 -17.95 28.13 14.39
C PRO A 634 -17.86 28.18 15.92
N THR A 635 -17.09 29.13 16.45
CA THR A 635 -16.98 29.37 17.90
C THR A 635 -18.33 29.63 18.58
N SER A 636 -19.32 30.12 17.82
CA SER A 636 -20.70 30.30 18.29
C SER A 636 -21.46 28.99 18.55
N ALA A 637 -20.97 27.86 18.04
CA ALA A 637 -21.52 26.54 18.29
C ALA A 637 -20.86 25.83 19.49
N LEU A 638 -19.81 26.41 20.09
CA LEU A 638 -19.03 25.78 21.15
C LEU A 638 -19.33 26.41 22.51
N PHE A 639 -19.55 25.58 23.51
CA PHE A 639 -19.88 26.01 24.85
C PHE A 639 -19.10 25.22 25.91
N VAL A 640 -18.78 25.88 27.00
CA VAL A 640 -18.23 25.20 28.19
C VAL A 640 -19.37 24.44 28.87
N LYS A 641 -19.09 23.21 29.30
CA LYS A 641 -20.07 22.32 29.94
C LYS A 641 -20.51 22.82 31.32
#